data_AF-A0A0J7L7Y1-F1
#
_entry.id   AF-A0A0J7L7Y1-F1
#
_cell.length_a   1.000
_cell.length_b   1.000
_cell.length_c   1.000
_cell.angle_alpha   90.00
_cell.angle_beta   90.00
_cell.angle_gamma   90.00
#
_symmetry.space_group_name_H-M   'P 1'
#
loop_
_entity.id
_entity.type
_entity.pdbx_description
1 polymer ?
#
loop_
_entity_poly.entity_id
_entity_poly.type
_entity_poly.pdbx_seq_one_letter_code
_entity_poly.pdbx_strand_id
1 'polypeptide(L)'
;MRRFLNTEAWGLGIVVDLRCQNESAVTIFAETSRYRMYDYSYHWLVLGSKLNDSVPLLNDSAYSIITDFVLAITNGSDYDLYDVFNHCKYRGGTLNVTRLGTWRRETGLAITLTQPLIQRRANMHGMTLKISGVIQYRPKNMRLEDYMHDINTRSLDSMHKFTYAMISHTADLFNFSVYASEIIYWDRHSVHGLIFEILHRNYIDFASNPRIMVSERLDYATLVGAAWPIRPCFMLLSTTSNKIKLEIFLKPLAHQTWYSWAIFITIFVFVMRIILRREEDSKQEKYSSAMVLTVGLLAQQGANFFPKRIPSRIALLQILVFNWIMYNYYSASIVSARLSEPLDMMEDSVTVLADSNLKIAAEAVPYLNYFLYKLNWESDYFRKKRWDPLPESKRFLPIEEGMKQVSQGILAYHTDPNTAYPYVERMFDPSKICELTEIHLFKQSIMGMYASHNGQFTEVAKIGLYKMFNTGLRDRQIKYWSSRKPQCQLDTLSTRSISIHETAPALILLAFGMLVGCGICIVENIVYYRSTSLIIRDYFVYKKVTRVVGFSCGDVEDDFLTMKLLTDAGMSTAIKPAGFQINVLRYLDTTRTLGVFLDMRCPNQNVSGIFDDASAYRMFDYSYNWLILGSNMSRSLQSLNDSVFSIVTDFAILLPDPKSGYVLYDVYNHCKMRGGILNVTRLGTWREDNGLAIILTDSKIIRRRDYHGLRAKSAGIVLHRPPHMSLVDYLEGEGLEVMDNWPKFGYTLLSHVSDIFNFTMDLIEINHWEKNDSNGPLMSTLKRDEADLGYYPSILRIERYGDARVIFPQWPTRTCFMFRTIPAMKMKPWIILKPFAADTWYMIVVIVVITVLILSFILKLEHVSEYGYSISALITVGALCQQGFPSITDQSASRIALIQITVFGLLVFNYYSAAIVSARLNEPLHKMNDSLYSLAHSKMQLAAEKNIFFDFLLRNQRPDVQYFKHVWNAIPESKRFIPIEDGVEKIKGGDFAFHADPDDVYPSIEQAFDRQMICQLTEVHLLQPSELGLWSNLKSHFHEISKIAVTIYEAAPILFLLLFGMIISLIIFGIEQLVFYTMHSKRVRGIKNHMKNETKDKTLSKDKSTLIPPKASNLFRKILMTKR
;
A
#
# COMPACT_ATOMS: atom_id res chain seq x y z
N MET A 1 49.74 -9.15 42.33
CA MET A 1 48.99 -10.27 41.72
C MET A 1 48.23 -9.89 40.46
N ARG A 2 47.40 -8.85 40.46
CA ARG A 2 46.40 -8.52 39.41
C ARG A 2 46.79 -8.75 37.93
N ARG A 3 47.98 -8.33 37.46
CA ARG A 3 48.41 -8.51 36.05
C ARG A 3 48.55 -9.97 35.62
N PHE A 4 48.74 -10.90 36.57
CA PHE A 4 48.95 -12.33 36.29
C PHE A 4 47.64 -13.15 36.32
N LEU A 5 46.64 -12.70 37.09
CA LEU A 5 45.35 -13.41 37.23
C LEU A 5 44.22 -12.79 36.39
N ASN A 6 44.46 -11.75 35.58
CA ASN A 6 43.39 -11.12 34.81
C ASN A 6 42.98 -11.99 33.61
N THR A 7 41.75 -12.50 33.62
CA THR A 7 41.11 -13.17 32.48
C THR A 7 39.78 -12.50 32.15
N GLU A 8 39.43 -12.46 30.87
CA GLU A 8 38.22 -11.81 30.34
C GLU A 8 37.37 -12.77 29.45
N ALA A 9 37.88 -13.98 29.15
CA ALA A 9 37.26 -14.87 28.16
C ALA A 9 37.45 -16.38 28.42
N TRP A 10 38.26 -16.79 29.40
CA TRP A 10 38.59 -18.19 29.65
C TRP A 10 38.72 -18.50 31.15
N GLY A 11 38.26 -19.69 31.56
CA GLY A 11 38.35 -20.15 32.94
C GLY A 11 39.79 -20.39 33.36
N LEU A 12 40.22 -19.74 34.45
CA LEU A 12 41.56 -19.81 35.01
C LEU A 12 41.55 -20.74 36.23
N GLY A 13 42.24 -21.87 36.11
CA GLY A 13 42.54 -22.75 37.25
C GLY A 13 43.70 -22.19 38.06
N ILE A 14 43.50 -21.98 39.36
CA ILE A 14 44.50 -21.43 40.28
C ILE A 14 44.78 -22.44 41.38
N VAL A 15 46.05 -22.82 41.53
CA VAL A 15 46.51 -23.72 42.60
C VAL A 15 47.31 -22.92 43.64
N VAL A 16 46.98 -23.08 44.93
CA VAL A 16 47.71 -22.46 46.05
C VAL A 16 48.05 -23.53 47.08
N ASP A 17 49.29 -23.56 47.58
CA ASP A 17 49.71 -24.52 48.60
C ASP A 17 49.92 -23.84 49.96
N LEU A 18 49.02 -24.10 50.92
CA LEU A 18 49.05 -23.58 52.28
C LEU A 18 50.00 -24.37 53.20
N ARG A 19 50.69 -25.39 52.67
CA ARG A 19 51.79 -26.08 53.36
C ARG A 19 53.10 -25.30 53.20
N CYS A 20 53.13 -24.32 52.29
CA CYS A 20 54.17 -23.31 52.15
C CYS A 20 53.85 -22.05 53.00
N GLN A 21 54.87 -21.22 53.26
CA GLN A 21 54.85 -20.08 54.20
C GLN A 21 53.52 -19.28 54.23
N ASN A 22 52.79 -19.40 55.35
CA ASN A 22 51.40 -18.94 55.49
C ASN A 22 51.18 -17.44 55.17
N GLU A 23 52.14 -16.56 55.49
CA GLU A 23 52.03 -15.11 55.26
C GLU A 23 51.86 -14.75 53.77
N SER A 24 52.52 -15.50 52.88
CA SER A 24 52.37 -15.33 51.43
C SER A 24 50.97 -15.73 50.96
N ALA A 25 50.39 -16.79 51.52
CA ALA A 25 49.05 -17.25 51.20
C ALA A 25 47.95 -16.28 51.67
N VAL A 26 48.06 -15.75 52.89
CA VAL A 26 47.16 -14.70 53.40
C VAL A 26 47.22 -13.45 52.51
N THR A 27 48.42 -13.08 52.03
CA THR A 27 48.61 -11.95 51.11
C THR A 27 47.96 -12.20 49.73
N ILE A 28 48.05 -13.43 49.20
CA ILE A 28 47.33 -13.84 47.98
C ILE A 28 45.81 -13.59 48.14
N PHE A 29 45.20 -14.16 49.18
CA PHE A 29 43.75 -14.06 49.40
C PHE A 29 43.27 -12.65 49.73
N ALA A 30 44.15 -11.79 50.28
CA ALA A 30 43.88 -10.37 50.49
C ALA A 30 43.83 -9.57 49.17
N GLU A 31 44.79 -9.76 48.25
CA GLU A 31 44.74 -9.11 46.93
C GLU A 31 43.56 -9.60 46.09
N THR A 32 43.32 -10.91 46.03
CA THR A 32 42.26 -11.49 45.18
C THR A 32 40.87 -11.11 45.66
N SER A 33 40.67 -11.00 46.98
CA SER A 33 39.43 -10.47 47.57
C SER A 33 39.24 -8.99 47.25
N ARG A 34 40.30 -8.18 47.34
CA ARG A 34 40.26 -6.75 46.99
C ARG A 34 39.86 -6.51 45.53
N TYR A 35 40.22 -7.43 44.63
CA TYR A 35 39.86 -7.38 43.20
C TYR A 35 38.68 -8.29 42.80
N ARG A 36 38.01 -8.94 43.77
CA ARG A 36 36.86 -9.86 43.57
C ARG A 36 37.10 -11.00 42.55
N MET A 37 38.29 -11.60 42.55
CA MET A 37 38.71 -12.70 41.65
C MET A 37 38.10 -14.07 42.03
N TYR A 38 36.77 -14.10 42.11
CA TYR A 38 35.97 -15.21 42.66
C TYR A 38 34.64 -15.42 41.91
N ASP A 39 34.59 -14.97 40.64
CA ASP A 39 33.49 -15.24 39.70
C ASP A 39 33.70 -16.54 38.92
N TYR A 40 32.81 -16.83 37.96
CA TYR A 40 32.81 -18.05 37.13
C TYR A 40 34.08 -18.27 36.31
N SER A 41 34.94 -17.27 36.17
CA SER A 41 36.22 -17.35 35.45
C SER A 41 37.36 -17.88 36.32
N TYR A 42 37.14 -18.15 37.62
CA TYR A 42 38.18 -18.48 38.60
C TYR A 42 37.87 -19.79 39.33
N HIS A 43 38.65 -20.83 39.07
CA HIS A 43 38.53 -22.15 39.71
C HIS A 43 39.70 -22.37 40.66
N TRP A 44 39.44 -22.33 41.97
CA TRP A 44 40.49 -22.39 42.99
C TRP A 44 40.65 -23.80 43.55
N LEU A 45 41.88 -24.34 43.53
CA LEU A 45 42.27 -25.57 44.21
C LEU A 45 43.38 -25.26 45.23
N VAL A 46 43.10 -25.44 46.50
CA VAL A 46 43.98 -25.01 47.58
C VAL A 46 44.39 -26.21 48.44
N LEU A 47 45.70 -26.46 48.57
CA LEU A 47 46.24 -27.61 49.29
C LEU A 47 46.50 -27.22 50.76
N GLY A 48 46.04 -28.02 51.71
CA GLY A 48 46.17 -27.75 53.15
C GLY A 48 46.59 -28.97 53.97
N SER A 49 47.17 -28.73 55.15
CA SER A 49 47.67 -29.77 56.05
C SER A 49 46.58 -30.34 56.97
N LYS A 50 45.81 -29.45 57.62
CA LYS A 50 44.61 -29.77 58.41
C LYS A 50 43.52 -28.72 58.16
N LEU A 51 42.26 -29.12 58.29
CA LEU A 51 41.12 -28.23 58.04
C LEU A 51 41.10 -27.02 58.99
N ASN A 52 41.23 -27.26 60.30
CA ASN A 52 41.22 -26.20 61.32
C ASN A 52 42.39 -25.21 61.20
N ASP A 53 43.54 -25.69 60.69
CA ASP A 53 44.75 -24.88 60.53
C ASP A 53 44.69 -24.07 59.20
N SER A 54 43.98 -24.58 58.18
CA SER A 54 43.91 -24.00 56.82
C SER A 54 42.77 -23.00 56.63
N VAL A 55 41.58 -23.28 57.19
CA VAL A 55 40.38 -22.44 57.00
C VAL A 55 40.55 -20.99 57.52
N PRO A 56 41.20 -20.73 58.68
CA PRO A 56 41.42 -19.36 59.17
C PRO A 56 42.34 -18.49 58.30
N LEU A 57 43.10 -19.09 57.37
CA LEU A 57 43.97 -18.35 56.44
C LEU A 57 43.21 -17.78 55.24
N LEU A 58 41.95 -18.18 55.03
CA LEU A 58 41.14 -17.79 53.89
C LEU A 58 40.47 -16.41 54.09
N ASN A 59 40.37 -15.64 53.01
CA ASN A 59 39.62 -14.38 53.01
C ASN A 59 38.33 -14.52 52.18
N ASP A 60 37.22 -14.72 52.85
CA ASP A 60 35.88 -14.89 52.29
C ASP A 60 35.10 -13.58 52.10
N SER A 61 35.73 -12.42 52.31
CA SER A 61 35.05 -11.11 52.19
C SER A 61 34.46 -10.84 50.80
N ALA A 62 35.06 -11.40 49.76
CA ALA A 62 34.61 -11.30 48.38
C ALA A 62 33.78 -12.50 47.88
N TYR A 63 33.69 -13.59 48.65
CA TYR A 63 33.02 -14.83 48.21
C TYR A 63 31.52 -14.62 47.97
N SER A 64 30.95 -15.50 47.15
CA SER A 64 29.51 -15.51 46.84
C SER A 64 29.02 -16.94 46.57
N ILE A 65 27.72 -17.08 46.30
CA ILE A 65 27.12 -18.36 45.89
C ILE A 65 27.79 -19.01 44.67
N ILE A 66 28.42 -18.22 43.78
CA ILE A 66 29.03 -18.72 42.53
C ILE A 66 30.49 -19.14 42.66
N THR A 67 31.17 -18.78 43.75
CA THR A 67 32.63 -18.91 43.89
C THR A 67 33.06 -20.37 43.92
N ASP A 68 33.88 -20.80 42.96
CA ASP A 68 34.35 -22.19 42.84
C ASP A 68 35.71 -22.35 43.54
N PHE A 69 35.68 -22.90 44.76
CA PHE A 69 36.84 -22.98 45.63
C PHE A 69 36.87 -24.33 46.38
N VAL A 70 37.92 -25.11 46.14
CA VAL A 70 38.13 -26.45 46.68
C VAL A 70 39.36 -26.45 47.59
N LEU A 71 39.16 -26.77 48.86
CA LEU A 71 40.23 -26.98 49.84
C LEU A 71 40.52 -28.49 49.94
N ALA A 72 41.71 -28.91 49.53
CA ALA A 72 42.20 -30.28 49.55
C ALA A 72 43.10 -30.52 50.77
N ILE A 73 42.60 -31.25 51.76
CA ILE A 73 43.35 -31.55 53.00
C ILE A 73 44.09 -32.88 52.84
N THR A 74 45.38 -32.90 53.16
CA THR A 74 46.21 -34.12 53.14
C THR A 74 45.72 -35.16 54.15
N ASN A 75 45.50 -36.39 53.68
CA ASN A 75 45.15 -37.55 54.50
C ASN A 75 46.11 -38.70 54.16
N GLY A 76 47.28 -38.71 54.80
CA GLY A 76 48.38 -39.60 54.43
C GLY A 76 48.93 -39.25 53.05
N SER A 77 48.86 -40.21 52.12
CA SER A 77 49.28 -40.04 50.71
C SER A 77 48.19 -39.49 49.78
N ASP A 78 46.99 -39.28 50.30
CA ASP A 78 45.76 -38.96 49.59
C ASP A 78 45.21 -37.57 50.00
N TYR A 79 44.11 -37.14 49.38
CA TYR A 79 43.45 -35.87 49.72
C TYR A 79 41.94 -36.01 49.93
N ASP A 80 41.43 -35.42 51.00
CA ASP A 80 40.00 -35.18 51.22
C ASP A 80 39.65 -33.77 50.72
N LEU A 81 38.65 -33.66 49.84
CA LEU A 81 38.28 -32.42 49.16
C LEU A 81 37.07 -31.77 49.80
N TYR A 82 37.12 -30.46 50.02
CA TYR A 82 36.06 -29.66 50.61
C TYR A 82 35.66 -28.49 49.70
N ASP A 83 34.37 -28.35 49.42
CA ASP A 83 33.74 -27.21 48.76
C ASP A 83 33.56 -26.08 49.80
N VAL A 84 34.18 -24.93 49.55
CA VAL A 84 34.25 -23.79 50.48
C VAL A 84 33.60 -22.54 49.87
N PHE A 85 32.62 -21.95 50.55
CA PHE A 85 31.92 -20.75 50.08
C PHE A 85 31.29 -19.95 51.22
N ASN A 86 31.02 -18.67 50.97
CA ASN A 86 30.16 -17.83 51.82
C ASN A 86 29.19 -17.09 50.90
N HIS A 87 27.92 -16.96 51.28
CA HIS A 87 26.96 -16.16 50.51
C HIS A 87 27.25 -14.66 50.57
N CYS A 88 27.62 -14.14 51.76
CA CYS A 88 28.03 -12.74 51.97
C CYS A 88 28.51 -12.49 53.42
N LYS A 89 29.83 -12.35 53.63
CA LYS A 89 30.42 -12.14 54.96
C LYS A 89 29.89 -10.89 55.69
N TYR A 90 29.80 -9.74 55.00
CA TYR A 90 29.42 -8.46 55.61
C TYR A 90 27.91 -8.34 55.93
N ARG A 91 27.10 -9.36 55.62
CA ARG A 91 25.70 -9.49 56.06
C ARG A 91 25.47 -10.64 57.05
N GLY A 92 26.53 -11.09 57.72
CA GLY A 92 26.46 -12.17 58.71
C GLY A 92 26.41 -13.57 58.10
N GLY A 93 26.67 -13.72 56.80
CA GLY A 93 26.88 -15.04 56.19
C GLY A 93 28.14 -15.69 56.75
N THR A 94 28.04 -16.97 57.11
CA THR A 94 29.15 -17.79 57.61
C THR A 94 29.89 -18.50 56.47
N LEU A 95 31.18 -18.77 56.68
CA LEU A 95 31.98 -19.58 55.77
C LEU A 95 31.57 -21.05 55.88
N ASN A 96 30.86 -21.55 54.87
CA ASN A 96 30.44 -22.94 54.76
C ASN A 96 31.56 -23.78 54.15
N VAL A 97 31.82 -24.93 54.77
CA VAL A 97 32.83 -25.91 54.35
C VAL A 97 32.16 -27.28 54.31
N THR A 98 32.00 -27.86 53.12
CA THR A 98 31.28 -29.13 52.92
C THR A 98 32.13 -30.13 52.15
N ARG A 99 32.06 -31.44 52.44
CA ARG A 99 32.93 -32.45 51.80
C ARG A 99 32.50 -32.69 50.34
N LEU A 100 33.36 -32.30 49.39
CA LEU A 100 33.13 -32.39 47.95
C LEU A 100 33.38 -33.79 47.39
N GLY A 101 34.38 -34.49 47.95
CA GLY A 101 34.82 -35.79 47.47
C GLY A 101 36.17 -36.19 48.06
N THR A 102 36.83 -37.16 47.42
CA THR A 102 38.19 -37.60 47.78
C THR A 102 39.02 -37.88 46.53
N TRP A 103 40.32 -37.66 46.62
CA TRP A 103 41.30 -38.16 45.65
C TRP A 103 42.15 -39.22 46.33
N ARG A 104 42.25 -40.40 45.71
CA ARG A 104 43.06 -41.53 46.17
C ARG A 104 44.06 -41.89 45.08
N ARG A 105 45.28 -42.29 45.47
CA ARG A 105 46.33 -42.64 44.50
C ARG A 105 45.94 -43.77 43.53
N GLU A 106 45.13 -44.72 43.99
CA GLU A 106 44.73 -45.90 43.21
C GLU A 106 43.44 -45.70 42.40
N THR A 107 42.43 -45.03 42.97
CA THR A 107 41.11 -44.85 42.31
C THR A 107 40.91 -43.48 41.66
N GLY A 108 41.89 -42.58 41.75
CA GLY A 108 41.80 -41.22 41.22
C GLY A 108 40.82 -40.33 41.98
N LEU A 109 40.18 -39.41 41.24
CA LEU A 109 39.24 -38.40 41.78
C LEU A 109 37.80 -38.94 41.85
N ALA A 110 37.25 -39.05 43.06
CA ALA A 110 35.86 -39.41 43.31
C ALA A 110 35.10 -38.23 43.94
N ILE A 111 34.22 -37.58 43.17
CA ILE A 111 33.36 -36.47 43.62
C ILE A 111 32.04 -37.03 44.17
N THR A 112 31.67 -36.63 45.39
CA THR A 112 30.42 -37.04 46.04
C THR A 112 29.29 -36.03 45.85
N LEU A 113 29.58 -34.73 45.64
CA LEU A 113 28.57 -33.71 45.37
C LEU A 113 28.35 -33.51 43.86
N THR A 114 27.57 -34.41 43.26
CA THR A 114 27.26 -34.38 41.81
C THR A 114 26.17 -33.37 41.42
N GLN A 115 25.50 -32.71 42.39
CA GLN A 115 24.49 -31.70 42.08
C GLN A 115 25.12 -30.38 41.60
N PRO A 116 24.46 -29.63 40.69
CA PRO A 116 24.91 -28.31 40.26
C PRO A 116 25.22 -27.37 41.43
N LEU A 117 26.34 -26.65 41.34
CA LEU A 117 26.88 -25.78 42.39
C LEU A 117 25.85 -24.80 42.97
N ILE A 118 25.04 -24.17 42.12
CA ILE A 118 23.97 -23.25 42.55
C ILE A 118 22.83 -23.96 43.27
N GLN A 119 22.50 -25.20 42.88
CA GLN A 119 21.40 -25.95 43.47
C GLN A 119 21.74 -26.44 44.88
N ARG A 120 22.97 -26.93 45.10
CA ARG A 120 23.43 -27.36 46.45
C ARG A 120 23.66 -26.19 47.42
N ARG A 121 23.94 -24.99 46.89
CA ARG A 121 24.15 -23.76 47.69
C ARG A 121 22.91 -22.84 47.75
N ALA A 122 21.74 -23.30 47.29
CA ALA A 122 20.57 -22.44 47.05
C ALA A 122 20.01 -21.76 48.33
N ASN A 123 20.12 -22.38 49.50
CA ASN A 123 19.58 -21.84 50.75
C ASN A 123 20.47 -20.70 51.29
N MET A 124 19.95 -19.47 51.32
CA MET A 124 20.61 -18.27 51.87
C MET A 124 20.24 -17.98 53.34
N HIS A 125 19.63 -18.93 54.04
CA HIS A 125 19.35 -18.89 55.48
C HIS A 125 18.57 -17.64 55.96
N GLY A 126 17.70 -17.08 55.12
CA GLY A 126 16.84 -15.94 55.46
C GLY A 126 17.50 -14.56 55.34
N MET A 127 18.76 -14.47 54.88
CA MET A 127 19.54 -13.23 54.74
C MET A 127 18.74 -12.09 54.09
N THR A 128 18.83 -10.87 54.61
CA THR A 128 18.02 -9.74 54.09
C THR A 128 18.72 -8.98 52.96
N LEU A 129 18.05 -8.91 51.80
CA LEU A 129 18.45 -8.13 50.63
C LEU A 129 17.57 -6.88 50.49
N LYS A 130 18.17 -5.77 50.06
CA LYS A 130 17.55 -4.43 50.01
C LYS A 130 17.15 -4.06 48.60
N ILE A 131 15.89 -3.67 48.41
CA ILE A 131 15.36 -3.14 47.15
C ILE A 131 14.85 -1.71 47.35
N SER A 132 15.06 -0.84 46.35
CA SER A 132 14.65 0.56 46.44
C SER A 132 14.27 1.19 45.09
N GLY A 133 13.50 2.26 45.12
CA GLY A 133 13.10 3.02 43.94
C GLY A 133 12.21 4.22 44.27
N VAL A 134 11.91 5.03 43.27
CA VAL A 134 11.10 6.24 43.43
C VAL A 134 9.60 5.89 43.38
N ILE A 135 8.94 5.92 44.53
CA ILE A 135 7.53 5.56 44.70
C ILE A 135 6.72 6.85 44.86
N GLN A 136 5.74 7.07 43.98
CA GLN A 136 5.05 8.36 43.89
C GLN A 136 3.62 8.33 44.45
N TYR A 137 2.96 7.17 44.42
CA TYR A 137 1.51 7.08 44.65
C TYR A 137 1.10 6.30 45.91
N ARG A 138 2.07 5.95 46.79
CA ARG A 138 1.79 5.22 48.04
C ARG A 138 0.91 6.04 49.00
N PRO A 139 -0.22 5.50 49.51
CA PRO A 139 -0.98 6.13 50.58
C PRO A 139 -0.17 6.26 51.87
N LYS A 140 -0.19 7.44 52.51
CA LYS A 140 0.61 7.72 53.72
C LYS A 140 0.34 6.77 54.90
N ASN A 141 -0.86 6.19 54.95
CA ASN A 141 -1.33 5.25 55.98
C ASN A 141 -1.04 3.76 55.67
N MET A 142 -0.37 3.45 54.55
CA MET A 142 -0.08 2.07 54.12
C MET A 142 1.43 1.78 54.19
N ARG A 143 1.81 0.60 54.71
CA ARG A 143 3.22 0.15 54.70
C ARG A 143 3.70 -0.04 53.26
N LEU A 144 4.99 0.18 53.03
CA LEU A 144 5.58 0.05 51.69
C LEU A 144 5.47 -1.37 51.12
N GLU A 145 5.68 -2.40 51.94
CA GLU A 145 5.53 -3.81 51.54
C GLU A 145 4.08 -4.15 51.16
N ASP A 146 3.10 -3.76 52.00
CA ASP A 146 1.67 -3.95 51.71
C ASP A 146 1.28 -3.25 50.40
N TYR A 147 1.79 -2.03 50.17
CA TYR A 147 1.56 -1.29 48.93
C TYR A 147 2.17 -1.98 47.70
N MET A 148 3.34 -2.63 47.83
CA MET A 148 3.94 -3.41 46.73
C MET A 148 3.11 -4.65 46.37
N HIS A 149 2.38 -5.22 47.34
CA HIS A 149 1.46 -6.35 47.09
C HIS A 149 0.04 -5.91 46.67
N ASP A 150 -0.35 -4.65 46.88
CA ASP A 150 -1.71 -4.19 46.57
C ASP A 150 -2.05 -4.19 45.07
N ILE A 151 -3.05 -5.00 44.73
CA ILE A 151 -3.65 -5.12 43.39
C ILE A 151 -4.59 -3.95 43.05
N ASN A 152 -5.20 -3.29 44.04
CA ASN A 152 -6.19 -2.23 43.79
C ASN A 152 -5.54 -1.01 43.13
N THR A 153 -4.32 -0.68 43.56
CA THR A 153 -3.46 0.36 42.97
C THR A 153 -2.45 -0.22 41.95
N ARG A 154 -2.71 -1.38 41.32
CA ARG A 154 -1.76 -2.03 40.38
C ARG A 154 -1.29 -1.17 39.20
N SER A 155 -2.10 -0.20 38.77
CA SER A 155 -1.76 0.75 37.70
C SER A 155 -0.85 1.89 38.14
N LEU A 156 -0.63 2.04 39.45
CA LEU A 156 0.22 3.07 40.06
C LEU A 156 1.52 2.41 40.54
N ASP A 157 2.66 3.03 40.21
CA ASP A 157 4.01 2.47 40.44
C ASP A 157 4.17 1.01 39.92
N SER A 158 3.41 0.61 38.89
CA SER A 158 3.25 -0.77 38.39
C SER A 158 4.57 -1.51 38.14
N MET A 159 5.54 -0.81 37.54
CA MET A 159 6.89 -1.33 37.28
C MET A 159 7.64 -1.69 38.56
N HIS A 160 7.42 -0.94 39.65
CA HIS A 160 8.04 -1.19 40.96
C HIS A 160 7.44 -2.43 41.63
N LYS A 161 6.11 -2.54 41.62
CA LYS A 161 5.39 -3.71 42.17
C LYS A 161 5.77 -5.00 41.43
N PHE A 162 5.84 -4.94 40.11
CA PHE A 162 6.33 -6.04 39.26
C PHE A 162 7.74 -6.48 39.66
N THR A 163 8.71 -5.57 39.71
CA THR A 163 10.11 -5.93 39.99
C THR A 163 10.31 -6.38 41.44
N TYR A 164 9.56 -5.80 42.39
CA TYR A 164 9.49 -6.31 43.75
C TYR A 164 9.01 -7.77 43.78
N ALA A 165 7.88 -8.08 43.12
CA ALA A 165 7.36 -9.45 43.03
C ALA A 165 8.35 -10.44 42.36
N MET A 166 9.09 -10.01 41.32
CA MET A 166 10.13 -10.83 40.71
C MET A 166 11.28 -11.14 41.69
N ILE A 167 11.68 -10.18 42.53
CA ILE A 167 12.66 -10.45 43.60
C ILE A 167 12.06 -11.30 44.73
N SER A 168 10.78 -11.14 45.09
CA SER A 168 10.11 -12.05 46.04
C SER A 168 10.11 -13.50 45.55
N HIS A 169 9.77 -13.78 44.30
CA HIS A 169 9.87 -15.13 43.73
C HIS A 169 11.29 -15.67 43.65
N THR A 170 12.29 -14.77 43.58
CA THR A 170 13.70 -15.15 43.70
C THR A 170 14.09 -15.42 45.15
N ALA A 171 13.48 -14.71 46.11
CA ALA A 171 13.63 -14.90 47.54
C ALA A 171 13.06 -16.25 48.00
N ASP A 172 11.89 -16.65 47.49
CA ASP A 172 11.28 -17.96 47.69
C ASP A 172 12.21 -19.09 47.17
N LEU A 173 12.81 -18.89 46.00
CA LEU A 173 13.69 -19.86 45.33
C LEU A 173 15.04 -20.08 46.04
N PHE A 174 15.54 -19.06 46.75
CA PHE A 174 16.85 -19.07 47.40
C PHE A 174 16.79 -18.88 48.93
N ASN A 175 15.60 -18.90 49.54
CA ASN A 175 15.35 -18.69 50.97
C ASN A 175 16.10 -17.46 51.54
N PHE A 176 15.81 -16.27 51.00
CA PHE A 176 16.26 -14.98 51.52
C PHE A 176 15.07 -14.07 51.86
N SER A 177 15.29 -12.94 52.54
CA SER A 177 14.24 -11.96 52.88
C SER A 177 14.44 -10.64 52.11
N VAL A 178 13.35 -9.93 51.81
CA VAL A 178 13.37 -8.69 51.00
C VAL A 178 12.97 -7.50 51.85
N TYR A 179 13.84 -6.51 51.98
CA TYR A 179 13.58 -5.23 52.63
C TYR A 179 13.35 -4.13 51.59
N ALA A 180 12.13 -3.61 51.53
CA ALA A 180 11.78 -2.49 50.65
C ALA A 180 12.13 -1.14 51.29
N SER A 181 12.54 -0.18 50.46
CA SER A 181 12.77 1.21 50.85
C SER A 181 12.32 2.16 49.73
N GLU A 182 11.90 3.37 50.07
CA GLU A 182 11.41 4.36 49.11
C GLU A 182 12.38 5.54 48.97
N ILE A 183 12.47 6.07 47.75
CA ILE A 183 13.24 7.28 47.42
C ILE A 183 12.22 8.36 47.07
N ILE A 184 12.09 9.37 47.93
CA ILE A 184 11.06 10.43 47.80
C ILE A 184 11.47 11.51 46.77
N TYR A 185 12.75 11.62 46.44
CA TYR A 185 13.30 12.65 45.54
C TYR A 185 13.92 12.05 44.28
N TRP A 186 13.49 12.53 43.10
CA TRP A 186 14.29 12.48 41.87
C TRP A 186 14.77 13.89 41.51
N ASP A 187 15.71 13.97 40.56
CA ASP A 187 15.94 15.17 39.76
C ASP A 187 15.43 14.91 38.33
N ARG A 188 14.74 15.89 37.74
CA ARG A 188 14.17 15.86 36.38
C ARG A 188 15.22 16.11 35.29
N HIS A 189 16.38 16.65 35.66
CA HIS A 189 17.47 16.96 34.74
C HIS A 189 18.56 15.86 34.72
N SER A 190 18.62 15.01 35.75
CA SER A 190 19.56 13.89 35.85
C SER A 190 19.27 12.77 34.83
N VAL A 191 20.16 12.60 33.85
CA VAL A 191 20.07 11.61 32.75
C VAL A 191 20.08 10.15 33.25
N HIS A 192 20.79 9.89 34.34
CA HIS A 192 20.89 8.56 34.94
C HIS A 192 19.91 8.42 36.13
N GLY A 193 19.76 9.47 36.94
CA GLY A 193 18.90 9.51 38.11
C GLY A 193 19.53 8.87 39.35
N LEU A 194 19.16 9.39 40.53
CA LEU A 194 19.74 9.07 41.85
C LEU A 194 19.87 7.57 42.16
N ILE A 195 18.96 6.74 41.63
CA ILE A 195 18.98 5.27 41.81
C ILE A 195 20.30 4.63 41.35
N PHE A 196 20.94 5.12 40.28
CA PHE A 196 22.21 4.55 39.79
C PHE A 196 23.39 4.93 40.68
N GLU A 197 23.35 6.09 41.33
CA GLU A 197 24.37 6.46 42.31
C GLU A 197 24.26 5.60 43.59
N ILE A 198 23.03 5.33 44.04
CA ILE A 198 22.75 4.45 45.19
C ILE A 198 23.20 3.01 44.92
N LEU A 199 23.02 2.51 43.68
CA LEU A 199 23.53 1.21 43.23
C LEU A 199 25.06 1.18 43.10
N HIS A 200 25.68 2.23 42.57
CA HIS A 200 27.14 2.32 42.48
C HIS A 200 27.78 2.33 43.88
N ARG A 201 27.20 3.10 44.82
CA ARG A 201 27.60 3.16 46.23
C ARG A 201 27.24 1.90 47.05
N ASN A 202 26.63 0.87 46.46
CA ASN A 202 26.27 -0.41 47.11
C ASN A 202 25.32 -0.26 48.33
N TYR A 203 24.50 0.79 48.40
CA TYR A 203 23.55 1.00 49.50
C TYR A 203 22.31 0.09 49.41
N ILE A 204 21.96 -0.35 48.21
CA ILE A 204 20.84 -1.25 47.89
C ILE A 204 21.36 -2.35 46.95
N ASP A 205 20.74 -3.53 46.98
CA ASP A 205 21.14 -4.64 46.13
C ASP A 205 20.47 -4.56 44.75
N PHE A 206 19.22 -4.10 44.72
CA PHE A 206 18.37 -4.09 43.53
C PHE A 206 17.58 -2.78 43.40
N ALA A 207 17.37 -2.30 42.17
CA ALA A 207 16.38 -1.28 41.88
C ALA A 207 14.99 -1.90 41.65
N SER A 208 13.94 -1.32 42.24
CA SER A 208 12.55 -1.69 41.93
C SER A 208 12.07 -1.09 40.61
N ASN A 209 12.62 0.04 40.14
CA ASN A 209 12.33 0.49 38.78
C ASN A 209 13.25 -0.20 37.74
N PRO A 210 12.71 -0.91 36.74
CA PRO A 210 13.48 -1.24 35.54
C PRO A 210 13.74 0.04 34.73
N ARG A 211 14.81 0.04 33.93
CA ARG A 211 15.26 1.19 33.14
C ARG A 211 15.73 0.78 31.75
N ILE A 212 15.73 1.71 30.80
CA ILE A 212 16.15 1.46 29.41
C ILE A 212 17.60 0.97 29.42
N MET A 213 17.86 -0.17 28.76
CA MET A 213 19.18 -0.78 28.66
C MET A 213 20.07 0.05 27.73
N VAL A 214 21.02 0.78 28.31
CA VAL A 214 22.02 1.60 27.60
C VAL A 214 23.40 1.35 28.20
N SER A 215 24.44 1.44 27.38
CA SER A 215 25.84 1.24 27.81
C SER A 215 26.23 2.20 28.94
N GLU A 216 25.84 3.47 28.84
CA GLU A 216 26.08 4.57 29.79
C GLU A 216 25.59 4.31 31.24
N ARG A 217 24.87 3.21 31.50
CA ARG A 217 24.38 2.80 32.83
C ARG A 217 25.15 1.63 33.43
N LEU A 218 25.96 0.91 32.64
CA LEU A 218 26.69 -0.26 33.11
C LEU A 218 27.84 0.11 34.07
N ASP A 219 28.46 1.27 33.88
CA ASP A 219 29.50 1.83 34.76
C ASP A 219 28.99 2.13 36.19
N TYR A 220 27.67 2.26 36.35
CA TYR A 220 27.02 2.60 37.62
C TYR A 220 26.29 1.42 38.26
N ALA A 221 25.83 0.43 37.48
CA ALA A 221 25.04 -0.69 37.98
C ALA A 221 25.09 -1.89 37.02
N THR A 222 25.11 -3.10 37.58
CA THR A 222 25.18 -4.32 36.77
C THR A 222 23.77 -4.71 36.28
N LEU A 223 23.63 -5.00 34.99
CA LEU A 223 22.38 -5.44 34.38
C LEU A 223 22.04 -6.89 34.80
N VAL A 224 20.83 -7.10 35.31
CA VAL A 224 20.29 -8.42 35.67
C VAL A 224 19.61 -9.08 34.46
N GLY A 225 18.91 -8.31 33.64
CA GLY A 225 18.27 -8.80 32.42
C GLY A 225 16.95 -8.10 32.08
N ALA A 226 16.33 -8.52 30.99
CA ALA A 226 15.10 -7.97 30.45
C ALA A 226 13.91 -8.12 31.41
N ALA A 227 13.35 -7.02 31.90
CA ALA A 227 12.27 -7.00 32.89
C ALA A 227 10.94 -6.63 32.25
N TRP A 228 10.69 -5.33 32.00
CA TRP A 228 9.36 -4.78 31.72
C TRP A 228 9.24 -4.22 30.30
N PRO A 229 8.17 -4.52 29.54
CA PRO A 229 7.93 -3.91 28.23
C PRO A 229 7.37 -2.48 28.38
N ILE A 230 8.03 -1.49 27.79
CA ILE A 230 7.57 -0.09 27.79
C ILE A 230 7.14 0.36 26.38
N ARG A 231 6.04 1.12 26.31
CA ARG A 231 5.42 1.62 25.08
C ARG A 231 4.59 2.89 25.36
N PRO A 232 5.21 4.03 25.72
CA PRO A 232 4.48 5.26 25.97
C PRO A 232 4.09 5.89 24.63
N CYS A 233 2.91 6.48 24.57
CA CYS A 233 2.33 7.00 23.35
C CYS A 233 1.53 8.27 23.61
N PHE A 234 1.38 9.09 22.58
CA PHE A 234 0.37 10.14 22.54
C PHE A 234 -0.99 9.48 22.31
N MET A 235 -1.88 9.61 23.29
CA MET A 235 -3.28 9.23 23.18
C MET A 235 -4.10 10.42 22.65
N LEU A 236 -4.90 10.19 21.60
CA LEU A 236 -5.79 11.18 20.98
C LEU A 236 -7.04 10.50 20.40
N LEU A 237 -8.13 11.24 20.20
CA LEU A 237 -9.29 10.75 19.45
C LEU A 237 -9.12 11.11 17.96
N SER A 238 -9.20 10.11 17.07
CA SER A 238 -9.19 10.36 15.62
C SER A 238 -10.53 10.93 15.17
N THR A 239 -10.56 12.22 14.84
CA THR A 239 -11.77 12.91 14.36
C THR A 239 -12.12 12.46 12.95
N THR A 240 -13.25 11.77 12.77
CA THR A 240 -13.72 11.33 11.45
C THR A 240 -13.82 12.49 10.46
N SER A 241 -13.20 12.36 9.28
CA SER A 241 -13.10 13.44 8.31
C SER A 241 -14.48 13.83 7.73
N ASN A 242 -14.91 15.08 7.93
CA ASN A 242 -16.17 15.64 7.37
C ASN A 242 -16.13 15.88 5.84
N LYS A 243 -15.36 15.07 5.09
CA LYS A 243 -15.27 15.12 3.63
C LYS A 243 -16.44 14.39 2.99
N ILE A 244 -16.93 14.93 1.87
CA ILE A 244 -18.01 14.32 1.08
C ILE A 244 -17.46 13.10 0.34
N LYS A 245 -17.82 11.89 0.79
CA LYS A 245 -17.36 10.61 0.23
C LYS A 245 -18.29 10.11 -0.90
N LEU A 246 -18.09 10.62 -2.12
CA LEU A 246 -18.86 10.20 -3.31
C LEU A 246 -18.84 8.68 -3.55
N GLU A 247 -17.69 8.05 -3.28
CA GLU A 247 -17.42 6.63 -3.52
C GLU A 247 -18.39 5.68 -2.78
N ILE A 248 -18.98 6.10 -1.64
CA ILE A 248 -19.91 5.27 -0.86
C ILE A 248 -21.09 4.77 -1.70
N PHE A 249 -21.56 5.56 -2.67
CA PHE A 249 -22.68 5.20 -3.53
C PHE A 249 -22.29 4.20 -4.65
N LEU A 250 -21.01 4.11 -5.00
CA LEU A 250 -20.49 3.27 -6.10
C LEU A 250 -19.76 2.01 -5.59
N LYS A 251 -19.11 2.05 -4.42
CA LYS A 251 -18.51 0.90 -3.74
C LYS A 251 -19.40 -0.37 -3.58
N PRO A 252 -20.75 -0.32 -3.49
CA PRO A 252 -21.60 -1.50 -3.25
C PRO A 252 -21.64 -2.55 -4.38
N LEU A 253 -21.26 -2.19 -5.60
CA LEU A 253 -21.19 -3.12 -6.74
C LEU A 253 -19.80 -2.98 -7.36
N ALA A 254 -19.23 -4.07 -7.88
CA ALA A 254 -17.93 -3.99 -8.56
C ALA A 254 -18.04 -3.09 -9.81
N HIS A 255 -16.94 -2.50 -10.30
CA HIS A 255 -17.00 -1.71 -11.54
C HIS A 255 -17.52 -2.53 -12.73
N GLN A 256 -17.21 -3.81 -12.85
CA GLN A 256 -17.83 -4.71 -13.83
C GLN A 256 -19.35 -4.81 -13.66
N THR A 257 -19.83 -4.74 -12.42
CA THR A 257 -21.25 -4.73 -12.03
C THR A 257 -21.89 -3.33 -12.06
N TRP A 258 -21.11 -2.24 -12.22
CA TRP A 258 -21.57 -0.84 -12.35
C TRP A 258 -21.46 -0.28 -13.77
N TYR A 259 -20.55 -0.82 -14.55
CA TYR A 259 -20.62 -0.74 -15.99
C TYR A 259 -21.69 -1.74 -16.47
N SER A 260 -21.87 -2.86 -15.76
CA SER A 260 -23.20 -3.46 -15.63
C SER A 260 -24.16 -2.57 -14.77
N TRP A 261 -24.09 -1.24 -14.96
CA TRP A 261 -25.11 -0.22 -14.72
C TRP A 261 -25.25 0.80 -15.90
N ALA A 262 -24.74 0.46 -17.09
CA ALA A 262 -24.76 1.35 -18.27
C ALA A 262 -25.77 1.01 -19.40
N ILE A 263 -25.83 -0.23 -19.89
CA ILE A 263 -26.62 -0.63 -21.09
C ILE A 263 -28.11 -0.77 -20.89
N PHE A 264 -28.64 -1.03 -19.69
CA PHE A 264 -30.06 -1.42 -19.52
C PHE A 264 -30.89 -0.32 -20.12
N ILE A 265 -30.64 0.88 -19.58
CA ILE A 265 -31.08 2.16 -20.07
C ILE A 265 -31.07 2.15 -21.60
N THR A 266 -30.04 1.66 -22.28
CA THR A 266 -29.99 1.63 -23.75
C THR A 266 -30.72 0.45 -24.43
N ILE A 267 -30.53 -0.84 -24.05
CA ILE A 267 -31.25 -1.98 -24.66
C ILE A 267 -32.76 -1.89 -24.44
N PHE A 268 -33.21 -1.20 -23.39
CA PHE A 268 -34.64 -0.95 -23.18
C PHE A 268 -35.10 0.37 -23.70
N VAL A 269 -34.32 1.44 -23.64
CA VAL A 269 -34.64 2.60 -24.48
C VAL A 269 -34.73 2.16 -25.94
N PHE A 270 -34.15 1.03 -26.34
CA PHE A 270 -34.47 0.31 -27.56
C PHE A 270 -35.74 -0.57 -27.50
N VAL A 271 -35.92 -1.48 -26.53
CA VAL A 271 -37.10 -2.38 -26.43
C VAL A 271 -38.40 -1.65 -26.08
N MET A 272 -38.41 -0.75 -25.09
CA MET A 272 -39.48 0.23 -24.85
C MET A 272 -39.78 1.06 -26.08
N ARG A 273 -38.77 1.55 -26.79
CA ARG A 273 -38.96 2.25 -28.07
C ARG A 273 -39.57 1.33 -29.13
N ILE A 274 -39.34 0.02 -29.11
CA ILE A 274 -40.05 -0.95 -29.96
C ILE A 274 -41.50 -1.13 -29.51
N ILE A 275 -41.76 -1.31 -28.21
CA ILE A 275 -43.11 -1.46 -27.64
C ILE A 275 -43.96 -0.22 -27.95
N LEU A 276 -43.46 0.98 -27.66
CA LEU A 276 -44.08 2.27 -28.01
C LEU A 276 -44.18 2.52 -29.53
N ARG A 277 -43.46 1.77 -30.38
CA ARG A 277 -43.65 1.80 -31.85
C ARG A 277 -44.78 0.87 -32.31
N ARG A 278 -45.07 -0.18 -31.55
CA ARG A 278 -46.00 -1.24 -31.93
C ARG A 278 -47.36 -1.10 -31.26
N GLU A 279 -47.45 -0.41 -30.13
CA GLU A 279 -48.70 -0.22 -29.36
C GLU A 279 -49.34 1.18 -29.57
N GLU A 280 -48.64 2.16 -30.15
CA GLU A 280 -49.14 3.54 -30.37
C GLU A 280 -48.93 4.06 -31.81
N ASP A 281 -50.00 4.54 -32.45
CA ASP A 281 -49.98 5.12 -33.81
C ASP A 281 -49.57 6.61 -33.88
N SER A 282 -49.58 7.35 -32.76
CA SER A 282 -49.27 8.80 -32.78
C SER A 282 -47.86 9.10 -33.31
N LYS A 283 -47.70 10.22 -34.03
CA LYS A 283 -46.41 10.69 -34.60
C LYS A 283 -45.52 11.47 -33.62
N GLN A 284 -45.98 11.74 -32.40
CA GLN A 284 -45.18 12.49 -31.42
C GLN A 284 -43.94 11.71 -30.94
N GLU A 285 -43.00 12.39 -30.29
CA GLU A 285 -41.63 11.89 -30.13
C GLU A 285 -41.50 10.65 -29.24
N LYS A 286 -40.83 9.61 -29.77
CA LYS A 286 -40.69 8.31 -29.11
C LYS A 286 -39.26 7.97 -28.68
N TYR A 287 -38.38 8.96 -28.55
CA TYR A 287 -37.02 8.79 -28.00
C TYR A 287 -36.92 9.39 -26.60
N SER A 288 -37.14 10.70 -26.46
CA SER A 288 -37.26 11.37 -25.16
C SER A 288 -38.26 10.63 -24.23
N SER A 289 -39.47 10.38 -24.73
CA SER A 289 -40.52 9.65 -24.01
C SER A 289 -40.11 8.22 -23.60
N ALA A 290 -39.29 7.53 -24.41
CA ALA A 290 -38.80 6.19 -24.08
C ALA A 290 -37.68 6.23 -23.02
N MET A 291 -36.79 7.23 -23.09
CA MET A 291 -35.76 7.49 -22.07
C MET A 291 -36.40 7.77 -20.72
N VAL A 292 -37.36 8.71 -20.65
CA VAL A 292 -38.04 9.08 -19.40
C VAL A 292 -38.80 7.90 -18.79
N LEU A 293 -39.50 7.10 -19.58
CA LEU A 293 -40.25 5.95 -19.05
C LEU A 293 -39.31 4.84 -18.53
N THR A 294 -38.21 4.56 -19.24
CA THR A 294 -37.17 3.63 -18.78
C THR A 294 -36.51 4.14 -17.49
N VAL A 295 -36.12 5.41 -17.39
CA VAL A 295 -35.55 6.01 -16.18
C VAL A 295 -36.51 5.94 -14.98
N GLY A 296 -37.80 6.27 -15.19
CA GLY A 296 -38.83 6.16 -14.16
C GLY A 296 -39.05 4.73 -13.65
N LEU A 297 -38.73 3.73 -14.47
CA LEU A 297 -38.73 2.33 -14.06
C LEU A 297 -37.54 1.98 -13.17
N LEU A 298 -36.28 2.37 -13.50
CA LEU A 298 -35.13 2.15 -12.59
C LEU A 298 -35.40 2.74 -11.19
N ALA A 299 -36.01 3.92 -11.13
CA ALA A 299 -36.42 4.61 -9.90
C ALA A 299 -37.63 3.96 -9.17
N GLN A 300 -38.08 2.78 -9.63
CA GLN A 300 -39.23 2.01 -9.13
C GLN A 300 -40.60 2.72 -9.19
N GLN A 301 -40.71 3.90 -9.81
CA GLN A 301 -41.95 4.69 -9.86
C GLN A 301 -43.00 4.08 -10.82
N GLY A 302 -42.61 3.11 -11.63
CA GLY A 302 -43.50 2.38 -12.54
C GLY A 302 -43.65 3.05 -13.90
N ALA A 303 -44.52 2.48 -14.74
CA ALA A 303 -44.82 3.00 -16.07
C ALA A 303 -46.29 3.42 -16.16
N ASN A 304 -46.55 4.64 -16.61
CA ASN A 304 -47.89 5.13 -16.94
C ASN A 304 -48.38 4.62 -18.32
N PHE A 305 -48.02 3.39 -18.67
CA PHE A 305 -48.26 2.79 -19.98
C PHE A 305 -48.52 1.29 -19.80
N PHE A 306 -49.68 0.83 -20.28
CA PHE A 306 -50.13 -0.54 -20.14
C PHE A 306 -50.29 -1.20 -21.52
N PRO A 307 -49.29 -1.98 -21.99
CA PRO A 307 -49.38 -2.67 -23.27
C PRO A 307 -50.57 -3.62 -23.32
N LYS A 308 -51.18 -3.75 -24.51
CA LYS A 308 -52.35 -4.59 -24.77
C LYS A 308 -51.96 -6.02 -25.19
N ARG A 309 -50.90 -6.17 -25.99
CA ARG A 309 -50.51 -7.49 -26.56
C ARG A 309 -49.75 -8.37 -25.58
N ILE A 310 -49.94 -9.69 -25.68
CA ILE A 310 -49.25 -10.68 -24.80
C ILE A 310 -47.73 -10.61 -24.93
N PRO A 311 -47.10 -10.57 -26.14
CA PRO A 311 -45.65 -10.37 -26.23
C PRO A 311 -45.20 -9.04 -25.62
N SER A 312 -45.98 -7.97 -25.75
CA SER A 312 -45.72 -6.69 -25.06
C SER A 312 -45.97 -6.76 -23.55
N ARG A 313 -46.65 -7.81 -23.05
CA ARG A 313 -46.92 -8.19 -21.65
C ARG A 313 -46.15 -9.41 -21.15
N ILE A 314 -45.19 -9.93 -21.91
CA ILE A 314 -44.16 -10.89 -21.48
C ILE A 314 -42.78 -10.27 -21.74
N ALA A 315 -42.70 -9.33 -22.69
CA ALA A 315 -42.01 -8.08 -22.46
C ALA A 315 -42.48 -7.52 -21.11
N LEU A 316 -43.64 -6.84 -20.98
CA LEU A 316 -44.21 -6.49 -19.68
C LEU A 316 -44.66 -7.71 -18.78
N LEU A 317 -44.04 -8.93 -18.87
CA LEU A 317 -43.88 -9.84 -17.71
C LEU A 317 -42.50 -10.48 -17.35
N GLN A 318 -41.51 -10.65 -18.23
CA GLN A 318 -40.12 -10.88 -17.79
C GLN A 318 -39.47 -9.55 -17.40
N ILE A 319 -39.75 -8.52 -18.20
CA ILE A 319 -39.14 -7.21 -18.16
C ILE A 319 -39.05 -6.44 -16.80
N LEU A 320 -39.46 -6.71 -15.49
CA LEU A 320 -39.27 -6.22 -13.99
C LEU A 320 -39.18 -7.44 -13.04
N VAL A 321 -38.45 -8.50 -13.37
CA VAL A 321 -37.94 -9.39 -12.30
C VAL A 321 -36.68 -8.80 -11.63
N PHE A 322 -35.91 -7.98 -12.34
CA PHE A 322 -34.46 -7.83 -12.11
C PHE A 322 -34.06 -6.50 -11.43
N ASN A 323 -34.32 -5.21 -11.78
CA ASN A 323 -33.99 -4.14 -10.78
C ASN A 323 -34.90 -4.20 -9.52
N TRP A 324 -35.70 -5.25 -9.35
CA TRP A 324 -36.17 -5.63 -8.03
C TRP A 324 -35.05 -6.41 -7.36
N ILE A 325 -34.60 -7.53 -7.94
CA ILE A 325 -33.35 -8.22 -7.61
C ILE A 325 -32.13 -7.27 -7.45
N MET A 326 -31.66 -6.47 -8.41
CA MET A 326 -30.50 -5.59 -8.17
C MET A 326 -30.79 -4.38 -7.29
N TYR A 327 -32.03 -3.90 -7.16
CA TYR A 327 -32.30 -2.92 -6.10
C TYR A 327 -32.13 -3.58 -4.72
N ASN A 328 -32.57 -4.83 -4.55
CA ASN A 328 -32.31 -5.58 -3.33
C ASN A 328 -30.81 -5.90 -3.16
N TYR A 329 -30.07 -6.29 -4.21
CA TYR A 329 -28.61 -6.48 -4.10
C TYR A 329 -27.87 -5.18 -3.82
N TYR A 330 -28.19 -4.08 -4.50
CA TYR A 330 -27.59 -2.76 -4.24
C TYR A 330 -27.90 -2.28 -2.82
N SER A 331 -29.15 -2.43 -2.36
CA SER A 331 -29.58 -2.10 -1.00
C SER A 331 -28.89 -2.96 0.07
N ALA A 332 -28.76 -4.27 -0.17
CA ALA A 332 -28.03 -5.18 0.72
C ALA A 332 -26.52 -4.85 0.75
N SER A 333 -25.91 -4.62 -0.41
CA SER A 333 -24.50 -4.31 -0.52
C SER A 333 -24.13 -2.93 0.02
N ILE A 334 -24.99 -1.91 -0.09
CA ILE A 334 -24.68 -0.57 0.46
C ILE A 334 -24.78 -0.57 1.98
N VAL A 335 -25.70 -1.34 2.56
CA VAL A 335 -25.73 -1.62 4.01
C VAL A 335 -24.48 -2.41 4.43
N SER A 336 -24.13 -3.48 3.71
CA SER A 336 -22.93 -4.29 3.99
C SER A 336 -21.62 -3.49 3.91
N ALA A 337 -21.45 -2.67 2.86
CA ALA A 337 -20.28 -1.82 2.65
C ALA A 337 -20.13 -0.69 3.69
N ARG A 338 -21.20 -0.40 4.44
CA ARG A 338 -21.22 0.56 5.57
C ARG A 338 -20.99 -0.11 6.91
N LEU A 339 -21.53 -1.33 7.12
CA LEU A 339 -21.20 -2.16 8.29
C LEU A 339 -19.74 -2.65 8.30
N SER A 340 -19.04 -2.54 7.16
CA SER A 340 -17.64 -2.95 6.98
C SER A 340 -16.67 -1.79 6.66
N GLU A 341 -17.08 -0.53 6.83
CA GLU A 341 -16.19 0.61 6.66
C GLU A 341 -15.24 0.72 7.88
N PRO A 342 -13.90 0.60 7.72
CA PRO A 342 -12.97 0.74 8.83
C PRO A 342 -12.94 2.19 9.33
N LEU A 343 -12.63 2.38 10.61
CA LEU A 343 -12.48 3.72 11.19
C LEU A 343 -11.31 4.47 10.54
N ASP A 344 -11.58 5.73 10.20
CA ASP A 344 -10.66 6.70 9.58
C ASP A 344 -9.66 7.21 10.64
N MET A 345 -8.77 6.31 11.08
CA MET A 345 -7.78 6.58 12.14
C MET A 345 -6.51 7.21 11.59
N MET A 346 -5.97 8.16 12.36
CA MET A 346 -4.69 8.80 12.11
C MET A 346 -3.54 7.78 12.17
N GLU A 347 -2.58 7.90 11.25
CA GLU A 347 -1.41 7.03 11.15
C GLU A 347 -0.53 7.07 12.42
N ASP A 348 0.03 5.93 12.83
CA ASP A 348 0.96 5.81 13.96
C ASP A 348 2.33 6.39 13.62
N SER A 349 2.37 7.72 13.48
CA SER A 349 3.55 8.49 13.08
C SER A 349 3.64 9.82 13.82
N VAL A 350 4.79 10.03 14.47
CA VAL A 350 5.09 11.27 15.21
C VAL A 350 5.23 12.48 14.28
N THR A 351 5.59 12.28 13.01
CA THR A 351 5.68 13.37 12.01
C THR A 351 4.29 13.86 11.61
N VAL A 352 3.34 12.94 11.41
CA VAL A 352 1.92 13.27 11.14
C VAL A 352 1.32 14.00 12.35
N LEU A 353 1.69 13.63 13.58
CA LEU A 353 1.30 14.36 14.79
C LEU A 353 1.94 15.75 14.88
N ALA A 354 3.21 15.91 14.51
CA ALA A 354 3.89 17.21 14.47
C ALA A 354 3.23 18.19 13.47
N ASP A 355 2.72 17.65 12.36
CA ASP A 355 2.08 18.39 11.27
C ASP A 355 0.58 18.62 11.50
N SER A 356 -0.05 17.87 12.41
CA SER A 356 -1.43 18.08 12.84
C SER A 356 -1.65 19.44 13.52
N ASN A 357 -2.92 19.86 13.66
CA ASN A 357 -3.31 21.06 14.42
C ASN A 357 -3.65 20.80 15.90
N LEU A 358 -3.43 19.59 16.43
CA LEU A 358 -3.80 19.24 17.81
C LEU A 358 -2.92 19.97 18.84
N LYS A 359 -3.48 20.20 20.05
CA LYS A 359 -2.69 20.57 21.23
C LYS A 359 -1.90 19.36 21.71
N ILE A 360 -0.77 19.61 22.36
CA ILE A 360 0.19 18.58 22.78
C ILE A 360 0.58 18.85 24.23
N ALA A 361 0.53 17.83 25.08
CA ALA A 361 1.08 17.82 26.44
C ALA A 361 1.50 16.40 26.84
N ALA A 362 2.17 16.25 27.98
CA ALA A 362 2.61 14.96 28.51
C ALA A 362 2.45 14.84 30.02
N GLU A 363 2.49 13.62 30.52
CA GLU A 363 2.74 13.30 31.92
C GLU A 363 4.19 13.67 32.29
N ALA A 364 4.44 14.11 33.53
CA ALA A 364 5.76 14.54 34.01
C ALA A 364 6.70 13.35 34.34
N VAL A 365 6.88 12.43 33.39
CA VAL A 365 7.58 11.14 33.59
C VAL A 365 9.10 11.23 33.35
N PRO A 366 9.95 10.61 34.20
CA PRO A 366 11.42 10.73 34.10
C PRO A 366 12.05 10.25 32.78
N TYR A 367 11.36 9.43 32.00
CA TYR A 367 11.88 8.90 30.73
C TYR A 367 11.61 9.80 29.51
N LEU A 368 10.70 10.77 29.59
CA LEU A 368 10.27 11.57 28.43
C LEU A 368 11.43 12.35 27.80
N ASN A 369 12.23 13.03 28.62
CA ASN A 369 13.38 13.81 28.16
C ASN A 369 14.41 12.92 27.43
N TYR A 370 14.62 11.68 27.89
CA TYR A 370 15.52 10.75 27.22
C TYR A 370 15.05 10.42 25.79
N PHE A 371 13.76 10.12 25.61
CA PHE A 371 13.21 9.82 24.28
C PHE A 371 13.19 11.05 23.37
N LEU A 372 12.84 12.23 23.90
CA LEU A 372 12.76 13.46 23.10
C LEU A 372 14.14 13.96 22.62
N TYR A 373 15.21 13.79 23.40
CA TYR A 373 16.53 14.38 23.10
C TYR A 373 17.62 13.39 22.65
N LYS A 374 17.46 12.05 22.81
CA LYS A 374 18.53 11.07 22.51
C LYS A 374 18.18 9.93 21.53
N LEU A 375 17.00 9.94 20.90
CA LEU A 375 16.52 8.77 20.13
C LEU A 375 16.64 8.86 18.60
N ASN A 376 15.61 9.40 17.91
CA ASN A 376 15.47 9.32 16.45
C ASN A 376 15.26 10.70 15.81
N TRP A 377 15.57 10.82 14.51
CA TRP A 377 15.34 12.05 13.72
C TRP A 377 13.87 12.52 13.72
N GLU A 378 12.91 11.59 13.76
CA GLU A 378 11.46 11.85 13.86
C GLU A 378 11.12 12.59 15.16
N SER A 379 11.74 12.17 16.26
CA SER A 379 11.63 12.82 17.56
C SER A 379 12.33 14.18 17.56
N ASP A 380 13.48 14.31 16.91
CA ASP A 380 14.14 15.62 16.69
C ASP A 380 13.25 16.59 15.91
N TYR A 381 12.57 16.12 14.86
CA TYR A 381 11.63 16.92 14.05
C TYR A 381 10.43 17.37 14.89
N PHE A 382 9.74 16.42 15.54
CA PHE A 382 8.64 16.71 16.45
C PHE A 382 9.05 17.68 17.55
N ARG A 383 10.22 17.45 18.16
CA ARG A 383 10.70 18.27 19.28
C ARG A 383 10.99 19.71 18.84
N LYS A 384 11.77 19.89 17.76
CA LYS A 384 12.09 21.22 17.20
C LYS A 384 10.84 21.96 16.69
N LYS A 385 9.88 21.25 16.09
CA LYS A 385 8.67 21.84 15.50
C LYS A 385 7.57 22.14 16.52
N ARG A 386 7.41 21.33 17.57
CA ARG A 386 6.27 21.40 18.50
C ARG A 386 6.63 21.45 19.99
N TRP A 387 7.65 20.74 20.46
CA TRP A 387 7.93 20.63 21.90
C TRP A 387 8.79 21.78 22.46
N ASP A 388 9.95 22.03 21.86
CA ASP A 388 10.87 23.09 22.28
C ASP A 388 10.20 24.49 22.22
N PRO A 389 9.33 24.82 21.23
CA PRO A 389 8.59 26.08 21.20
C PRO A 389 7.45 26.22 22.25
N LEU A 390 6.99 25.14 22.89
CA LEU A 390 5.94 25.24 23.92
C LEU A 390 6.52 25.75 25.24
N PRO A 391 5.88 26.72 25.93
CA PRO A 391 6.25 27.09 27.30
C PRO A 391 6.13 25.90 28.26
N GLU A 392 7.06 25.76 29.20
CA GLU A 392 7.13 24.59 30.10
C GLU A 392 5.84 24.37 30.90
N SER A 393 5.18 25.46 31.35
CA SER A 393 3.89 25.45 32.03
C SER A 393 2.71 24.92 31.21
N LYS A 394 2.91 24.64 29.91
CA LYS A 394 1.94 24.00 29.00
C LYS A 394 2.41 22.65 28.46
N ARG A 395 3.66 22.24 28.72
CA ARG A 395 4.20 20.94 28.30
C ARG A 395 3.66 19.78 29.15
N PHE A 396 3.41 20.04 30.43
CA PHE A 396 3.04 19.03 31.41
C PHE A 396 1.64 19.27 31.98
N LEU A 397 0.84 18.21 32.08
CA LEU A 397 -0.47 18.21 32.75
C LEU A 397 -0.60 16.99 33.68
N PRO A 398 -1.41 17.05 34.74
CA PRO A 398 -1.79 15.86 35.51
C PRO A 398 -2.56 14.86 34.65
N ILE A 399 -2.39 13.55 34.88
CA ILE A 399 -3.00 12.50 34.04
C ILE A 399 -4.53 12.58 33.97
N GLU A 400 -5.20 12.89 35.08
CA GLU A 400 -6.67 13.04 35.09
C GLU A 400 -7.14 14.20 34.18
N GLU A 401 -6.44 15.34 34.19
CA GLU A 401 -6.76 16.48 33.33
C GLU A 401 -6.37 16.22 31.87
N GLY A 402 -5.21 15.60 31.63
CA GLY A 402 -4.76 15.19 30.31
C GLY A 402 -5.77 14.26 29.65
N MET A 403 -6.14 13.16 30.32
CA MET A 403 -7.11 12.20 29.80
C MET A 403 -8.52 12.80 29.65
N LYS A 404 -8.91 13.78 30.47
CA LYS A 404 -10.14 14.56 30.30
C LYS A 404 -10.13 15.43 29.04
N GLN A 405 -8.99 16.02 28.67
CA GLN A 405 -8.87 16.79 27.42
C GLN A 405 -8.73 15.87 26.19
N VAL A 406 -8.20 14.65 26.35
CA VAL A 406 -8.24 13.60 25.30
C VAL A 406 -9.68 13.14 25.05
N SER A 407 -10.50 12.90 26.09
CA SER A 407 -11.90 12.47 25.93
C SER A 407 -12.83 13.54 25.33
N GLN A 408 -12.33 14.77 25.20
CA GLN A 408 -12.93 15.91 24.49
C GLN A 408 -12.40 16.08 23.05
N GLY A 409 -11.38 15.33 22.62
CA GLY A 409 -10.76 15.44 21.30
C GLY A 409 -9.87 16.69 21.09
N ILE A 410 -9.49 17.38 22.17
CA ILE A 410 -8.78 18.68 22.09
C ILE A 410 -7.25 18.51 22.17
N LEU A 411 -6.79 17.44 22.79
CA LEU A 411 -5.40 17.22 23.20
C LEU A 411 -4.90 15.85 22.73
N ALA A 412 -3.66 15.81 22.23
CA ALA A 412 -2.84 14.61 22.17
C ALA A 412 -1.95 14.57 23.43
N TYR A 413 -2.13 13.56 24.28
CA TYR A 413 -1.51 13.48 25.61
C TYR A 413 -0.56 12.29 25.72
N HIS A 414 0.72 12.53 26.05
CA HIS A 414 1.73 11.47 26.15
C HIS A 414 1.88 10.91 27.58
N THR A 415 1.66 9.60 27.73
CA THR A 415 1.62 8.88 29.01
C THR A 415 2.01 7.40 28.81
N ASP A 416 2.26 6.64 29.88
CA ASP A 416 2.30 5.17 29.78
C ASP A 416 0.87 4.61 29.70
N PRO A 417 0.54 3.70 28.77
CA PRO A 417 -0.78 3.08 28.68
C PRO A 417 -1.19 2.32 29.96
N ASN A 418 -0.25 1.82 30.75
CA ASN A 418 -0.55 1.17 32.03
C ASN A 418 -1.21 2.14 33.03
N THR A 419 -0.75 3.39 33.07
CA THR A 419 -1.34 4.45 33.91
C THR A 419 -2.63 4.99 33.30
N ALA A 420 -2.70 5.07 31.96
CA ALA A 420 -3.79 5.75 31.24
C ALA A 420 -5.05 4.89 31.03
N TYR A 421 -4.92 3.59 30.73
CA TYR A 421 -6.09 2.73 30.44
C TYR A 421 -7.17 2.72 31.54
N PRO A 422 -6.84 2.71 32.85
CA PRO A 422 -7.87 2.82 33.90
C PRO A 422 -8.67 4.14 33.89
N TYR A 423 -8.12 5.22 33.33
CA TYR A 423 -8.88 6.46 33.09
C TYR A 423 -9.72 6.32 31.81
N VAL A 424 -9.22 5.66 30.77
CA VAL A 424 -10.00 5.35 29.56
C VAL A 424 -11.25 4.52 29.92
N GLU A 425 -11.09 3.40 30.64
CA GLU A 425 -12.21 2.53 31.06
C GLU A 425 -13.23 3.22 31.99
N ARG A 426 -12.91 4.39 32.57
CA ARG A 426 -13.79 5.16 33.47
C ARG A 426 -14.38 6.43 32.86
N MET A 427 -13.71 7.03 31.87
CA MET A 427 -14.02 8.39 31.38
C MET A 427 -14.38 8.45 29.88
N PHE A 428 -14.25 7.34 29.15
CA PHE A 428 -14.51 7.27 27.72
C PHE A 428 -15.72 6.38 27.45
N ASP A 429 -16.69 6.92 26.72
CA ASP A 429 -17.80 6.16 26.16
C ASP A 429 -17.29 5.06 25.22
N PRO A 430 -17.96 3.90 25.05
CA PRO A 430 -17.48 2.80 24.21
C PRO A 430 -17.12 3.20 22.77
N SER A 431 -17.82 4.18 22.19
CA SER A 431 -17.50 4.77 20.88
C SER A 431 -16.16 5.51 20.89
N LYS A 432 -15.88 6.33 21.91
CA LYS A 432 -14.59 7.01 22.08
C LYS A 432 -13.43 6.04 22.33
N ILE A 433 -13.71 4.88 22.93
CA ILE A 433 -12.72 3.79 23.06
C ILE A 433 -12.34 3.21 21.68
N CYS A 434 -13.30 3.14 20.76
CA CYS A 434 -13.04 2.73 19.36
C CYS A 434 -12.32 3.83 18.54
N GLU A 435 -12.58 5.11 18.82
CA GLU A 435 -11.93 6.26 18.15
C GLU A 435 -10.55 6.62 18.76
N LEU A 436 -10.14 5.97 19.85
CA LEU A 436 -8.88 6.20 20.57
C LEU A 436 -7.67 5.68 19.78
N THR A 437 -6.80 6.60 19.38
CA THR A 437 -5.57 6.35 18.63
C THR A 437 -4.35 6.49 19.54
N GLU A 438 -3.40 5.56 19.41
CA GLU A 438 -2.13 5.52 20.16
C GLU A 438 -0.98 5.80 19.19
N ILE A 439 -0.37 6.99 19.23
CA ILE A 439 0.80 7.34 18.40
C ILE A 439 2.08 7.19 19.22
N HIS A 440 2.94 6.25 18.84
CA HIS A 440 4.12 5.87 19.61
C HIS A 440 5.29 6.83 19.36
N LEU A 441 5.80 7.48 20.42
CA LEU A 441 7.00 8.32 20.33
C LEU A 441 8.25 7.49 19.94
N PHE A 442 8.24 6.19 20.22
CA PHE A 442 9.24 5.23 19.75
C PHE A 442 8.67 3.80 19.77
N LYS A 443 9.27 2.92 18.96
CA LYS A 443 8.86 1.51 18.85
C LYS A 443 9.03 0.77 20.19
N GLN A 444 8.03 -0.04 20.54
CA GLN A 444 7.97 -0.79 21.81
C GLN A 444 9.30 -1.46 22.17
N SER A 445 9.77 -1.22 23.40
CA SER A 445 11.10 -1.66 23.88
C SER A 445 11.00 -2.35 25.24
N ILE A 446 12.10 -2.92 25.70
CA ILE A 446 12.16 -3.66 26.98
C ILE A 446 13.17 -2.98 27.91
N MET A 447 12.70 -2.64 29.10
CA MET A 447 13.53 -2.12 30.19
C MET A 447 14.20 -3.27 30.95
N GLY A 448 15.47 -3.09 31.29
CA GLY A 448 16.24 -4.03 32.09
C GLY A 448 16.10 -3.77 33.59
N MET A 449 16.20 -4.84 34.38
CA MET A 449 16.40 -4.76 35.82
C MET A 449 17.89 -4.56 36.15
N TYR A 450 18.19 -3.75 37.16
CA TYR A 450 19.56 -3.42 37.58
C TYR A 450 19.83 -3.80 39.04
N ALA A 451 21.05 -4.27 39.29
CA ALA A 451 21.60 -4.62 40.59
C ALA A 451 22.83 -3.78 40.92
N SER A 452 23.25 -3.81 42.19
CA SER A 452 24.41 -3.09 42.71
C SER A 452 25.68 -3.35 41.88
N HIS A 453 26.49 -2.33 41.65
CA HIS A 453 27.70 -2.47 40.84
C HIS A 453 28.70 -3.46 41.47
N ASN A 454 29.02 -4.52 40.73
CA ASN A 454 29.80 -5.69 41.17
C ASN A 454 29.20 -6.45 42.38
N GLY A 455 27.89 -6.35 42.62
CA GLY A 455 27.22 -6.92 43.80
C GLY A 455 27.14 -8.44 43.81
N GLN A 456 27.45 -9.06 44.96
CA GLN A 456 27.50 -10.53 45.17
C GLN A 456 26.17 -11.26 44.88
N PHE A 457 25.04 -10.55 44.93
CA PHE A 457 23.70 -11.12 44.70
C PHE A 457 23.20 -11.00 43.25
N THR A 458 23.99 -10.39 42.35
CA THR A 458 23.59 -10.15 40.95
C THR A 458 23.29 -11.45 40.20
N GLU A 459 24.13 -12.48 40.39
CA GLU A 459 23.92 -13.78 39.73
C GLU A 459 22.72 -14.55 40.31
N VAL A 460 22.40 -14.37 41.60
CA VAL A 460 21.16 -14.92 42.20
C VAL A 460 19.94 -14.35 41.49
N ALA A 461 19.90 -13.02 41.29
CA ALA A 461 18.82 -12.34 40.58
C ALA A 461 18.75 -12.72 39.09
N LYS A 462 19.89 -12.85 38.40
CA LYS A 462 19.94 -13.36 37.01
C LYS A 462 19.35 -14.77 36.92
N ILE A 463 19.79 -15.70 37.76
CA ILE A 463 19.35 -17.10 37.74
C ILE A 463 17.87 -17.22 38.10
N GLY A 464 17.38 -16.42 39.05
CA GLY A 464 15.95 -16.28 39.34
C GLY A 464 15.16 -15.79 38.12
N LEU A 465 15.60 -14.68 37.51
CA LEU A 465 14.96 -14.10 36.33
C LEU A 465 14.93 -15.07 35.14
N TYR A 466 16.03 -15.74 34.81
CA TYR A 466 16.09 -16.73 33.73
C TYR A 466 15.18 -17.94 34.00
N LYS A 467 15.10 -18.44 35.25
CA LYS A 467 14.12 -19.49 35.60
C LYS A 467 12.68 -19.01 35.44
N MET A 468 12.37 -17.76 35.79
CA MET A 468 11.03 -17.17 35.61
C MET A 468 10.68 -16.85 34.15
N PHE A 469 11.66 -16.63 33.28
CA PHE A 469 11.49 -16.61 31.83
C PHE A 469 11.14 -18.01 31.31
N ASN A 470 11.99 -19.00 31.58
CA ASN A 470 11.85 -20.36 31.03
C ASN A 470 10.57 -21.09 31.50
N THR A 471 9.98 -20.68 32.62
CA THR A 471 8.71 -21.19 33.15
C THR A 471 7.49 -20.33 32.79
N GLY A 472 7.67 -19.20 32.11
CA GLY A 472 6.60 -18.25 31.79
C GLY A 472 6.03 -17.48 32.99
N LEU A 473 6.58 -17.65 34.21
CA LEU A 473 6.11 -16.92 35.40
C LEU A 473 6.26 -15.41 35.24
N ARG A 474 7.33 -14.95 34.57
CA ARG A 474 7.51 -13.54 34.20
C ARG A 474 6.32 -13.00 33.41
N ASP A 475 5.85 -13.73 32.40
CA ASP A 475 4.81 -13.26 31.50
C ASP A 475 3.42 -13.30 32.14
N ARG A 476 3.22 -14.23 33.10
CA ARG A 476 2.09 -14.18 34.04
C ARG A 476 2.15 -12.92 34.92
N GLN A 477 3.32 -12.58 35.49
CA GLN A 477 3.47 -11.37 36.30
C GLN A 477 3.27 -10.09 35.48
N ILE A 478 3.75 -10.03 34.23
CA ILE A 478 3.46 -8.91 33.32
C ILE A 478 1.95 -8.77 33.09
N LYS A 479 1.23 -9.86 32.80
CA LYS A 479 -0.25 -9.84 32.61
C LYS A 479 -1.03 -9.46 33.87
N TYR A 480 -0.45 -9.66 35.06
CA TYR A 480 -1.06 -9.33 36.35
C TYR A 480 -0.90 -7.83 36.69
N TRP A 481 0.33 -7.32 36.56
CA TRP A 481 0.67 -5.93 36.91
C TRP A 481 0.42 -4.90 35.79
N SER A 482 0.32 -5.32 34.53
CA SER A 482 -0.07 -4.41 33.44
C SER A 482 -1.58 -4.16 33.41
N SER A 483 -1.97 -2.94 32.99
CA SER A 483 -3.38 -2.62 32.74
C SER A 483 -3.82 -3.25 31.42
N ARG A 484 -5.04 -3.80 31.41
CA ARG A 484 -5.66 -4.35 30.20
C ARG A 484 -5.84 -3.21 29.18
N LYS A 485 -5.58 -3.46 27.89
CA LYS A 485 -6.01 -2.52 26.84
C LYS A 485 -7.55 -2.56 26.74
N PRO A 486 -8.25 -1.41 26.83
CA PRO A 486 -9.69 -1.35 26.65
C PRO A 486 -10.09 -1.96 25.31
N GLN A 487 -11.20 -2.70 25.28
CA GLN A 487 -11.68 -3.34 24.06
C GLN A 487 -12.83 -2.55 23.46
N CYS A 488 -12.63 -2.07 22.23
CA CYS A 488 -13.71 -1.53 21.40
C CYS A 488 -14.80 -2.59 21.21
N GLN A 489 -16.03 -2.28 21.60
CA GLN A 489 -17.20 -3.12 21.34
C GLN A 489 -17.82 -2.73 20.00
N LEU A 490 -17.45 -3.46 18.94
CA LEU A 490 -17.84 -3.20 17.55
C LEU A 490 -19.36 -3.06 17.37
N ASP A 491 -20.17 -3.77 18.16
CA ASP A 491 -21.64 -3.69 18.13
C ASP A 491 -22.17 -2.26 18.33
N THR A 492 -21.45 -1.41 19.08
CA THR A 492 -21.83 -0.02 19.34
C THR A 492 -21.64 0.92 18.14
N LEU A 493 -20.85 0.53 17.14
CA LEU A 493 -20.67 1.30 15.89
C LEU A 493 -21.84 1.10 14.92
N SER A 494 -22.62 0.03 15.10
CA SER A 494 -23.73 -0.38 14.21
C SER A 494 -24.90 0.62 14.16
N THR A 495 -25.01 1.52 15.15
CA THR A 495 -26.17 2.42 15.34
C THR A 495 -25.92 3.88 14.97
N ARG A 496 -24.78 4.22 14.32
CA ARG A 496 -24.42 5.60 13.95
C ARG A 496 -25.43 6.20 12.96
N SER A 497 -25.96 7.38 13.29
CA SER A 497 -26.89 8.12 12.42
C SER A 497 -26.21 8.68 11.17
N ILE A 498 -26.93 8.70 10.05
CA ILE A 498 -26.44 9.16 8.75
C ILE A 498 -26.27 10.70 8.77
N SER A 499 -25.13 11.19 8.30
CA SER A 499 -24.79 12.62 8.29
C SER A 499 -25.17 13.30 6.96
N ILE A 500 -25.43 14.62 7.01
CA ILE A 500 -25.68 15.45 5.83
C ILE A 500 -24.50 15.43 4.84
N HIS A 501 -23.26 15.24 5.31
CA HIS A 501 -22.08 15.10 4.46
C HIS A 501 -22.07 13.81 3.63
N GLU A 502 -22.82 12.79 4.07
CA GLU A 502 -22.93 11.49 3.40
C GLU A 502 -24.05 11.49 2.36
N THR A 503 -25.13 12.27 2.58
CA THR A 503 -26.21 12.47 1.60
C THR A 503 -25.96 13.63 0.64
N ALA A 504 -24.98 14.51 0.93
CA ALA A 504 -24.61 15.65 0.10
C ALA A 504 -24.41 15.34 -1.41
N PRO A 505 -23.80 14.21 -1.85
CA PRO A 505 -23.65 13.92 -3.28
C PRO A 505 -24.98 13.86 -4.04
N ALA A 506 -26.03 13.29 -3.42
CA ALA A 506 -27.35 13.20 -4.04
C ALA A 506 -28.04 14.57 -4.13
N LEU A 507 -27.84 15.43 -3.11
CA LEU A 507 -28.35 16.80 -3.10
C LEU A 507 -27.63 17.69 -4.13
N ILE A 508 -26.31 17.53 -4.27
CA ILE A 508 -25.49 18.24 -5.27
C ILE A 508 -25.90 17.81 -6.69
N LEU A 509 -26.12 16.51 -6.93
CA LEU A 509 -26.59 16.00 -8.23
C LEU A 509 -27.96 16.59 -8.62
N LEU A 510 -28.88 16.67 -7.66
CA LEU A 510 -30.20 17.30 -7.85
C LEU A 510 -30.09 18.80 -8.17
N ALA A 511 -29.28 19.54 -7.41
CA ALA A 511 -29.05 20.97 -7.62
C ALA A 511 -28.37 21.26 -8.97
N PHE A 512 -27.39 20.44 -9.36
CA PHE A 512 -26.72 20.55 -10.66
C PHE A 512 -27.69 20.32 -11.83
N GLY A 513 -28.55 19.30 -11.75
CA GLY A 513 -29.58 19.05 -12.76
C GLY A 513 -30.56 20.21 -12.93
N MET A 514 -30.97 20.85 -11.83
CA MET A 514 -31.81 22.07 -11.85
C MET A 514 -31.07 23.26 -12.50
N LEU A 515 -29.81 23.50 -12.11
CA LEU A 515 -29.01 24.60 -12.63
C LEU A 515 -28.71 24.48 -14.13
N VAL A 516 -28.39 23.27 -14.62
CA VAL A 516 -28.19 23.02 -16.06
C VAL A 516 -29.48 23.27 -16.85
N GLY A 517 -30.63 22.84 -16.33
CA GLY A 517 -31.94 23.11 -16.94
C GLY A 517 -32.24 24.61 -17.08
N CYS A 518 -31.97 25.40 -16.03
CA CYS A 518 -32.10 26.86 -16.08
C CYS A 518 -31.06 27.52 -17.00
N GLY A 519 -29.81 27.04 -16.99
CA GLY A 519 -28.71 27.59 -17.78
C GLY A 519 -28.94 27.50 -19.28
N ILE A 520 -29.47 26.37 -19.77
CA ILE A 520 -29.81 26.18 -21.20
C ILE A 520 -30.82 27.24 -21.66
N CYS A 521 -31.89 27.45 -20.88
CA CYS A 521 -32.93 28.44 -21.17
C CYS A 521 -32.40 29.90 -21.19
N ILE A 522 -31.35 30.20 -20.43
CA ILE A 522 -30.70 31.52 -20.45
C ILE A 522 -29.78 31.67 -21.66
N VAL A 523 -29.01 30.64 -22.01
CA VAL A 523 -28.09 30.66 -23.17
C VAL A 523 -28.83 30.91 -24.48
N GLU A 524 -30.01 30.31 -24.66
CA GLU A 524 -30.87 30.51 -25.84
C GLU A 524 -31.23 32.00 -26.09
N ASN A 525 -31.22 32.85 -25.06
CA ASN A 525 -31.54 34.28 -25.16
C ASN A 525 -30.33 35.21 -25.45
N ILE A 526 -29.09 34.70 -25.41
CA ILE A 526 -27.86 35.53 -25.42
C ILE A 526 -27.15 35.60 -26.79
N VAL A 527 -27.48 34.71 -27.72
CA VAL A 527 -26.73 34.46 -28.97
C VAL A 527 -26.81 35.60 -30.02
N TYR A 528 -27.71 36.58 -29.86
CA TYR A 528 -28.22 37.41 -30.96
C TYR A 528 -27.39 38.66 -31.37
N TYR A 529 -26.32 39.06 -30.67
CA TYR A 529 -25.81 40.46 -30.76
C TYR A 529 -24.28 40.72 -30.74
N ARG A 530 -23.39 39.73 -30.95
CA ARG A 530 -22.03 39.80 -30.35
C ARG A 530 -20.78 39.62 -31.24
N SER A 531 -20.87 38.95 -32.38
CA SER A 531 -19.93 38.88 -33.54
C SER A 531 -18.44 39.29 -33.40
N THR A 532 -17.93 40.25 -34.17
CA THR A 532 -16.57 40.23 -34.74
C THR A 532 -15.42 40.07 -33.74
N SER A 533 -15.41 40.82 -32.64
CA SER A 533 -14.34 40.72 -31.63
C SER A 533 -14.36 39.37 -30.88
N LEU A 534 -15.41 38.56 -31.04
CA LEU A 534 -15.42 37.18 -30.56
C LEU A 534 -14.55 36.25 -31.40
N ILE A 535 -14.25 36.47 -32.69
CA ILE A 535 -13.49 35.46 -33.46
C ILE A 535 -12.10 35.21 -32.87
N ILE A 536 -11.42 36.28 -32.46
CA ILE A 536 -10.08 36.24 -31.84
C ILE A 536 -10.21 35.55 -30.45
N ARG A 537 -11.23 35.91 -29.68
CA ARG A 537 -11.53 35.29 -28.38
C ARG A 537 -11.83 33.81 -28.51
N ASP A 538 -12.78 33.44 -29.36
CA ASP A 538 -13.29 32.08 -29.56
C ASP A 538 -12.19 31.15 -30.06
N TYR A 539 -11.30 31.64 -30.95
CA TYR A 539 -10.14 30.88 -31.38
C TYR A 539 -9.17 30.59 -30.23
N PHE A 540 -8.78 31.59 -29.43
CA PHE A 540 -7.84 31.37 -28.32
C PHE A 540 -8.45 30.65 -27.11
N VAL A 541 -9.77 30.78 -26.89
CA VAL A 541 -10.56 29.97 -25.95
C VAL A 541 -10.64 28.51 -26.42
N TYR A 542 -10.89 28.25 -27.71
CA TYR A 542 -10.84 26.91 -28.30
C TYR A 542 -9.43 26.29 -28.16
N LYS A 543 -8.38 27.09 -28.36
CA LYS A 543 -6.97 26.68 -28.16
C LYS A 543 -6.52 26.61 -26.69
N LYS A 544 -7.35 27.04 -25.72
CA LYS A 544 -7.05 27.05 -24.26
C LYS A 544 -5.71 27.73 -23.93
N VAL A 545 -5.46 28.87 -24.58
CA VAL A 545 -4.28 29.70 -24.38
C VAL A 545 -4.35 30.46 -23.04
N THR A 546 -3.21 30.75 -22.41
CA THR A 546 -3.13 31.50 -21.14
C THR A 546 -2.64 32.96 -21.28
N ARG A 547 -1.93 33.26 -22.38
CA ARG A 547 -1.40 34.58 -22.70
C ARG A 547 -1.54 34.82 -24.21
N VAL A 548 -2.04 35.97 -24.63
CA VAL A 548 -2.19 36.33 -26.05
C VAL A 548 -1.37 37.57 -26.37
N VAL A 549 -0.49 37.48 -27.37
CA VAL A 549 0.23 38.61 -27.97
C VAL A 549 -0.39 38.91 -29.34
N GLY A 550 -0.67 40.18 -29.60
CA GLY A 550 -1.36 40.62 -30.81
C GLY A 550 -0.60 41.70 -31.57
N PHE A 551 -0.55 41.56 -32.89
CA PHE A 551 -0.06 42.58 -33.82
C PHE A 551 -1.23 43.02 -34.71
N SER A 552 -1.74 44.22 -34.45
CA SER A 552 -3.04 44.72 -34.96
C SER A 552 -2.88 45.89 -35.94
N CYS A 553 -3.92 46.13 -36.74
CA CYS A 553 -4.10 47.34 -37.56
C CYS A 553 -5.18 48.30 -37.00
N GLY A 554 -5.85 47.94 -35.89
CA GLY A 554 -7.05 48.62 -35.39
C GLY A 554 -6.79 50.00 -34.76
N ASP A 555 -7.88 50.73 -34.52
CA ASP A 555 -7.86 51.91 -33.65
C ASP A 555 -7.85 51.49 -32.16
N VAL A 556 -7.50 52.42 -31.28
CA VAL A 556 -7.30 52.19 -29.84
C VAL A 556 -8.56 51.62 -29.18
N GLU A 557 -9.76 51.98 -29.65
CA GLU A 557 -11.03 51.45 -29.10
C GLU A 557 -11.26 49.98 -29.46
N ASP A 558 -10.96 49.55 -30.69
CA ASP A 558 -11.09 48.15 -31.14
C ASP A 558 -10.04 47.24 -30.47
N ASP A 559 -8.80 47.72 -30.36
CA ASP A 559 -7.74 47.03 -29.64
C ASP A 559 -8.06 46.94 -28.14
N PHE A 560 -8.63 48.00 -27.53
CA PHE A 560 -9.08 47.96 -26.13
C PHE A 560 -10.28 47.03 -25.91
N LEU A 561 -11.26 47.02 -26.81
CA LEU A 561 -12.40 46.09 -26.77
C LEU A 561 -11.93 44.63 -26.88
N THR A 562 -10.98 44.37 -27.79
CA THR A 562 -10.38 43.04 -27.98
C THR A 562 -9.54 42.64 -26.77
N MET A 563 -8.72 43.54 -26.22
CA MET A 563 -7.95 43.32 -25.00
C MET A 563 -8.87 43.00 -23.81
N LYS A 564 -9.98 43.74 -23.67
CA LYS A 564 -11.01 43.51 -22.64
C LYS A 564 -11.67 42.14 -22.81
N LEU A 565 -12.17 41.80 -23.99
CA LEU A 565 -12.86 40.52 -24.25
C LEU A 565 -11.96 39.28 -24.04
N LEU A 566 -10.65 39.43 -24.22
CA LEU A 566 -9.66 38.39 -23.94
C LEU A 566 -9.30 38.34 -22.43
N THR A 567 -9.21 39.48 -21.75
CA THR A 567 -8.99 39.56 -20.30
C THR A 567 -10.21 39.05 -19.52
N ASP A 568 -11.42 39.39 -19.95
CA ASP A 568 -12.70 38.84 -19.45
C ASP A 568 -12.78 37.31 -19.65
N ALA A 569 -12.07 36.78 -20.65
CA ALA A 569 -11.91 35.34 -20.90
C ALA A 569 -10.70 34.72 -20.15
N GLY A 570 -10.07 35.46 -19.23
CA GLY A 570 -8.99 34.98 -18.36
C GLY A 570 -7.60 34.96 -19.00
N MET A 571 -7.42 35.51 -20.20
CA MET A 571 -6.13 35.53 -20.90
C MET A 571 -5.37 36.83 -20.63
N SER A 572 -4.09 36.72 -20.27
CA SER A 572 -3.21 37.90 -20.16
C SER A 572 -2.83 38.41 -21.56
N THR A 573 -3.08 39.69 -21.84
CA THR A 573 -2.98 40.25 -23.21
C THR A 573 -1.93 41.33 -23.37
N ALA A 574 -1.28 41.35 -24.54
CA ALA A 574 -0.47 42.47 -25.00
C ALA A 574 -0.65 42.68 -26.52
N ILE A 575 -1.36 43.74 -26.92
CA ILE A 575 -1.56 44.10 -28.32
C ILE A 575 -0.64 45.28 -28.67
N LYS A 576 -0.11 45.28 -29.91
CA LYS A 576 0.74 46.34 -30.47
C LYS A 576 0.38 46.65 -31.93
N PRO A 577 0.53 47.92 -32.38
CA PRO A 577 0.39 48.26 -33.78
C PRO A 577 1.53 47.63 -34.59
N ALA A 578 1.20 47.03 -35.73
CA ALA A 578 2.07 46.09 -36.42
C ALA A 578 3.28 46.69 -37.18
N GLY A 579 3.48 48.01 -37.15
CA GLY A 579 4.38 48.75 -38.05
C GLY A 579 5.77 49.16 -37.54
N PHE A 580 6.17 48.82 -36.31
CA PHE A 580 7.49 49.19 -35.75
C PHE A 580 8.50 48.04 -35.76
N GLN A 581 9.80 48.37 -35.67
CA GLN A 581 10.84 47.36 -35.40
C GLN A 581 10.63 46.78 -33.99
N ILE A 582 10.28 45.49 -33.93
CA ILE A 582 9.91 44.77 -32.71
C ILE A 582 10.92 43.65 -32.47
N ASN A 583 11.54 43.62 -31.29
CA ASN A 583 12.35 42.48 -30.86
C ASN A 583 11.42 41.31 -30.51
N VAL A 584 11.32 40.32 -31.40
CA VAL A 584 10.36 39.21 -31.29
C VAL A 584 10.59 38.39 -30.02
N LEU A 585 11.86 38.07 -29.71
CA LEU A 585 12.26 37.25 -28.56
C LEU A 585 11.69 37.79 -27.23
N ARG A 586 11.78 39.12 -27.00
CA ARG A 586 11.31 39.76 -25.76
C ARG A 586 9.79 39.61 -25.53
N TYR A 587 8.99 39.48 -26.59
CA TYR A 587 7.54 39.40 -26.46
C TYR A 587 7.00 37.97 -26.50
N LEU A 588 7.64 37.08 -27.28
CA LEU A 588 7.18 35.71 -27.48
C LEU A 588 7.80 34.67 -26.53
N ASP A 589 8.89 34.98 -25.84
CA ASP A 589 9.45 34.05 -24.83
C ASP A 589 8.39 33.67 -23.75
N THR A 590 8.32 32.37 -23.47
CA THR A 590 7.24 31.75 -22.68
C THR A 590 7.60 30.36 -22.17
N THR A 591 7.09 30.02 -20.98
CA THR A 591 7.08 28.67 -20.40
C THR A 591 5.66 28.09 -20.30
N ARG A 592 4.69 28.72 -20.98
CA ARG A 592 3.25 28.37 -20.97
C ARG A 592 2.64 28.53 -22.37
N THR A 593 1.42 28.02 -22.57
CA THR A 593 0.68 28.17 -23.83
C THR A 593 0.39 29.63 -24.16
N LEU A 594 1.06 30.08 -25.22
CA LEU A 594 0.99 31.41 -25.80
C LEU A 594 0.19 31.37 -27.11
N GLY A 595 -0.72 32.31 -27.26
CA GLY A 595 -1.39 32.64 -28.51
C GLY A 595 -0.73 33.85 -29.15
N VAL A 596 -0.51 33.81 -30.45
CA VAL A 596 0.04 34.93 -31.21
C VAL A 596 -0.91 35.24 -32.36
N PHE A 597 -1.48 36.44 -32.42
CA PHE A 597 -2.22 36.90 -33.59
C PHE A 597 -1.48 38.00 -34.34
N LEU A 598 -1.57 37.96 -35.68
CA LEU A 598 -0.82 38.83 -36.58
C LEU A 598 -1.70 39.22 -37.76
N ASP A 599 -1.99 40.52 -37.89
CA ASP A 599 -2.83 41.03 -38.97
C ASP A 599 -2.01 41.42 -40.21
N MET A 600 -2.00 40.54 -41.22
CA MET A 600 -1.33 40.78 -42.50
C MET A 600 -2.13 41.69 -43.45
N ARG A 601 -3.26 42.27 -43.00
CA ARG A 601 -4.05 43.22 -43.79
C ARG A 601 -3.52 44.66 -43.65
N CYS A 602 -2.61 44.92 -42.70
CA CYS A 602 -2.03 46.25 -42.49
C CYS A 602 -1.19 46.69 -43.73
N PRO A 603 -1.33 47.93 -44.22
CA PRO A 603 -0.38 48.49 -45.17
C PRO A 603 1.01 48.69 -44.50
N ASN A 604 2.07 48.61 -45.30
CA ASN A 604 3.46 48.95 -44.95
C ASN A 604 4.16 48.09 -43.86
N GLN A 605 3.73 46.85 -43.62
CA GLN A 605 4.38 45.95 -42.65
C GLN A 605 5.47 45.04 -43.26
N ASN A 606 6.61 44.90 -42.56
CA ASN A 606 7.61 43.86 -42.82
C ASN A 606 7.27 42.55 -42.09
N VAL A 607 6.40 41.73 -42.69
CA VAL A 607 5.88 40.49 -42.05
C VAL A 607 6.92 39.37 -41.99
N SER A 608 7.75 39.18 -43.02
CA SER A 608 8.65 38.01 -43.13
C SER A 608 9.68 37.95 -42.00
N GLY A 609 10.23 39.10 -41.59
CA GLY A 609 11.20 39.17 -40.49
C GLY A 609 10.69 38.60 -39.15
N ILE A 610 9.37 38.65 -38.90
CA ILE A 610 8.77 38.05 -37.69
C ILE A 610 8.82 36.52 -37.76
N PHE A 611 8.63 35.93 -38.94
CA PHE A 611 8.68 34.49 -39.14
C PHE A 611 10.12 33.95 -39.22
N ASP A 612 11.07 34.75 -39.71
CA ASP A 612 12.49 34.40 -39.70
C ASP A 612 13.06 34.40 -38.27
N ASP A 613 12.78 35.42 -37.46
CA ASP A 613 13.12 35.45 -36.03
C ASP A 613 12.47 34.25 -35.27
N ALA A 614 11.18 34.02 -35.49
CA ALA A 614 10.46 32.90 -34.87
C ALA A 614 11.05 31.53 -35.27
N SER A 615 11.57 31.40 -36.50
CA SER A 615 12.26 30.19 -36.97
C SER A 615 13.60 30.01 -36.26
N ALA A 616 14.41 31.07 -36.16
CA ALA A 616 15.71 31.01 -35.48
C ALA A 616 15.60 30.56 -34.01
N TYR A 617 14.57 31.00 -33.30
CA TYR A 617 14.31 30.64 -31.90
C TYR A 617 13.35 29.44 -31.72
N ARG A 618 12.98 28.73 -32.80
CA ARG A 618 12.09 27.54 -32.79
C ARG A 618 10.71 27.75 -32.16
N MET A 619 10.08 28.93 -32.34
CA MET A 619 8.80 29.34 -31.74
C MET A 619 7.55 28.69 -32.38
N PHE A 620 7.66 27.39 -32.69
CA PHE A 620 6.70 26.60 -33.45
C PHE A 620 6.42 25.21 -32.82
N ASP A 621 6.76 25.04 -31.53
CA ASP A 621 6.43 23.85 -30.73
C ASP A 621 5.02 23.92 -30.10
N TYR A 622 4.68 22.97 -29.23
CA TYR A 622 3.38 22.89 -28.53
C TYR A 622 3.02 24.13 -27.70
N SER A 623 3.98 24.98 -27.34
CA SER A 623 3.77 26.18 -26.53
C SER A 623 3.13 27.33 -27.33
N TYR A 624 3.23 27.31 -28.66
CA TYR A 624 2.86 28.43 -29.53
C TYR A 624 1.66 28.12 -30.42
N ASN A 625 0.67 29.02 -30.44
CA ASN A 625 -0.55 28.90 -31.24
C ASN A 625 -0.73 30.17 -32.09
N TRP A 626 -0.46 30.08 -33.39
CA TRP A 626 -0.47 31.24 -34.29
C TRP A 626 -1.82 31.40 -35.01
N LEU A 627 -2.29 32.65 -35.13
CA LEU A 627 -3.49 33.07 -35.87
C LEU A 627 -3.18 34.27 -36.78
N ILE A 628 -3.14 34.06 -38.08
CA ILE A 628 -2.78 35.07 -39.07
C ILE A 628 -4.03 35.62 -39.75
N LEU A 629 -4.31 36.93 -39.64
CA LEU A 629 -5.46 37.55 -40.30
C LEU A 629 -5.02 37.98 -41.71
N GLY A 630 -5.48 37.28 -42.75
CA GLY A 630 -5.06 37.48 -44.13
C GLY A 630 -6.11 38.16 -45.01
N SER A 631 -5.66 38.71 -46.14
CA SER A 631 -6.52 39.19 -47.23
C SER A 631 -6.55 38.23 -48.43
N ASN A 632 -5.47 37.49 -48.67
CA ASN A 632 -5.37 36.48 -49.74
C ASN A 632 -4.38 35.37 -49.33
N MET A 633 -4.72 34.12 -49.63
CA MET A 633 -3.90 32.94 -49.32
C MET A 633 -2.51 33.01 -49.94
N SER A 634 -2.40 33.35 -51.24
CA SER A 634 -1.11 33.31 -51.96
C SER A 634 -0.07 34.26 -51.35
N ARG A 635 -0.47 35.50 -51.03
CA ARG A 635 0.36 36.51 -50.37
C ARG A 635 0.75 36.12 -48.96
N SER A 636 -0.14 35.41 -48.25
CA SER A 636 0.13 34.92 -46.88
C SER A 636 1.20 33.82 -46.89
N LEU A 637 1.09 32.86 -47.81
CA LEU A 637 2.05 31.75 -47.94
C LEU A 637 3.43 32.20 -48.46
N GLN A 638 3.47 33.18 -49.38
CA GLN A 638 4.74 33.75 -49.89
C GLN A 638 5.58 34.46 -48.81
N SER A 639 5.01 34.77 -47.65
CA SER A 639 5.71 35.48 -46.56
C SER A 639 6.27 34.53 -45.50
N LEU A 640 6.04 33.22 -45.60
CA LEU A 640 6.24 32.24 -44.52
C LEU A 640 7.59 31.51 -44.61
N ASN A 641 8.25 31.33 -43.46
CA ASN A 641 9.40 30.42 -43.31
C ASN A 641 8.97 29.15 -42.56
N ASP A 642 8.98 28.00 -43.25
CA ASP A 642 8.55 26.69 -42.74
C ASP A 642 9.74 25.75 -42.39
N SER A 643 10.97 26.27 -42.36
CA SER A 643 12.18 25.45 -42.19
C SER A 643 12.24 24.62 -40.90
N VAL A 644 11.59 25.11 -39.83
CA VAL A 644 11.54 24.49 -38.50
C VAL A 644 10.17 23.82 -38.22
N PHE A 645 9.23 23.86 -39.17
CA PHE A 645 7.89 23.30 -38.98
C PHE A 645 7.94 21.78 -38.80
N SER A 646 6.99 21.28 -38.01
CA SER A 646 6.80 19.86 -37.74
C SER A 646 5.32 19.53 -37.53
N ILE A 647 5.00 18.24 -37.37
CA ILE A 647 3.64 17.77 -37.09
C ILE A 647 2.97 18.44 -35.88
N VAL A 648 3.74 18.96 -34.91
CA VAL A 648 3.20 19.60 -33.70
C VAL A 648 2.85 21.08 -33.87
N THR A 649 3.42 21.75 -34.88
CA THR A 649 3.29 23.20 -35.11
C THR A 649 1.84 23.63 -35.30
N ASP A 650 1.38 24.64 -34.55
CA ASP A 650 -0.02 25.09 -34.58
C ASP A 650 -0.16 26.49 -35.18
N PHE A 651 -0.54 26.54 -36.46
CA PHE A 651 -0.49 27.74 -37.27
C PHE A 651 -1.73 27.82 -38.17
N ALA A 652 -2.58 28.83 -37.95
CA ALA A 652 -3.81 29.02 -38.70
C ALA A 652 -3.86 30.37 -39.44
N ILE A 653 -4.38 30.37 -40.67
CA ILE A 653 -4.64 31.57 -41.48
C ILE A 653 -6.15 31.79 -41.58
N LEU A 654 -6.61 32.98 -41.25
CA LEU A 654 -7.99 33.44 -41.36
C LEU A 654 -8.17 34.27 -42.63
N LEU A 655 -9.19 33.97 -43.43
CA LEU A 655 -9.59 34.77 -44.60
C LEU A 655 -11.10 35.09 -44.54
N PRO A 656 -11.55 36.27 -44.99
CA PRO A 656 -12.99 36.60 -45.06
C PRO A 656 -13.68 35.86 -46.22
N ASP A 657 -14.94 35.43 -46.02
CA ASP A 657 -15.79 34.82 -47.05
C ASP A 657 -17.17 35.54 -47.10
N PRO A 658 -17.52 36.19 -48.22
CA PRO A 658 -18.81 36.88 -48.41
C PRO A 658 -20.08 36.05 -48.15
N LYS A 659 -19.99 34.70 -48.07
CA LYS A 659 -21.14 33.80 -47.82
C LYS A 659 -21.08 33.04 -46.50
N SER A 660 -19.96 33.05 -45.78
CA SER A 660 -19.83 32.28 -44.52
C SER A 660 -19.13 32.99 -43.37
N GLY A 661 -18.86 34.30 -43.49
CA GLY A 661 -18.24 35.12 -42.45
C GLY A 661 -16.72 35.10 -42.61
N TYR A 662 -16.05 34.22 -41.87
CA TYR A 662 -14.62 33.97 -42.05
C TYR A 662 -14.32 32.48 -42.15
N VAL A 663 -13.24 32.14 -42.86
CA VAL A 663 -12.75 30.77 -43.06
C VAL A 663 -11.35 30.65 -42.48
N LEU A 664 -11.12 29.61 -41.68
CA LEU A 664 -9.82 29.27 -41.12
C LEU A 664 -9.16 28.17 -41.95
N TYR A 665 -7.85 28.26 -42.10
CA TYR A 665 -6.99 27.26 -42.73
C TYR A 665 -5.86 26.85 -41.79
N ASP A 666 -5.54 25.56 -41.72
CA ASP A 666 -4.47 24.95 -40.91
C ASP A 666 -3.26 24.64 -41.82
N VAL A 667 -2.07 25.12 -41.43
CA VAL A 667 -0.84 25.13 -42.25
C VAL A 667 0.30 24.44 -41.51
N TYR A 668 1.00 23.50 -42.17
CA TYR A 668 2.08 22.72 -41.56
C TYR A 668 3.03 22.08 -42.60
N ASN A 669 4.23 21.71 -42.16
CA ASN A 669 5.17 20.84 -42.89
C ASN A 669 5.69 19.80 -41.86
N HIS A 670 5.98 18.57 -42.28
CA HIS A 670 6.46 17.50 -41.39
C HIS A 670 7.95 17.61 -41.06
N CYS A 671 8.79 17.78 -42.08
CA CYS A 671 10.25 17.89 -41.97
C CYS A 671 10.87 18.35 -43.30
N LYS A 672 11.07 19.66 -43.48
CA LYS A 672 11.65 20.23 -44.71
C LYS A 672 13.04 19.66 -45.02
N MET A 673 13.86 19.38 -44.00
CA MET A 673 15.22 18.81 -44.15
C MET A 673 15.26 17.38 -44.71
N ARG A 674 14.16 16.62 -44.63
CA ARG A 674 14.05 15.27 -45.22
C ARG A 674 13.24 15.25 -46.54
N GLY A 675 12.76 16.41 -47.01
CA GLY A 675 11.97 16.55 -48.24
C GLY A 675 10.48 16.86 -48.05
N GLY A 676 10.05 17.20 -46.83
CA GLY A 676 8.64 17.49 -46.53
C GLY A 676 8.09 18.75 -47.22
N ILE A 677 6.81 18.70 -47.60
CA ILE A 677 6.08 19.74 -48.33
C ILE A 677 5.18 20.54 -47.38
N LEU A 678 4.96 21.83 -47.67
CA LEU A 678 4.05 22.69 -46.93
C LEU A 678 2.59 22.42 -47.33
N ASN A 679 1.83 21.81 -46.42
CA ASN A 679 0.41 21.49 -46.58
C ASN A 679 -0.49 22.60 -46.03
N VAL A 680 -1.59 22.87 -46.73
CA VAL A 680 -2.61 23.87 -46.36
C VAL A 680 -4.00 23.22 -46.43
N THR A 681 -4.73 23.21 -45.32
CA THR A 681 -6.02 22.52 -45.19
C THR A 681 -7.09 23.45 -44.61
N ARG A 682 -8.39 23.24 -44.89
CA ARG A 682 -9.46 24.11 -44.37
C ARG A 682 -9.86 23.69 -42.95
N LEU A 683 -9.45 24.47 -41.95
CA LEU A 683 -9.66 24.19 -40.52
C LEU A 683 -11.12 24.37 -40.08
N GLY A 684 -11.81 25.41 -40.55
CA GLY A 684 -13.16 25.73 -40.10
C GLY A 684 -13.77 26.98 -40.74
N THR A 685 -14.92 27.37 -40.22
CA THR A 685 -15.61 28.64 -40.52
C THR A 685 -16.07 29.29 -39.23
N TRP A 686 -16.13 30.61 -39.19
CA TRP A 686 -16.69 31.34 -38.05
C TRP A 686 -17.77 32.32 -38.51
N ARG A 687 -18.83 32.48 -37.72
CA ARG A 687 -19.94 33.40 -37.96
C ARG A 687 -20.36 34.16 -36.71
N GLU A 688 -20.90 35.35 -36.94
CA GLU A 688 -21.76 36.16 -36.07
C GLU A 688 -22.70 35.30 -35.18
N ASP A 689 -23.52 34.48 -35.83
CA ASP A 689 -24.65 33.73 -35.27
C ASP A 689 -24.30 32.34 -34.70
N ASN A 690 -23.23 31.70 -35.18
CA ASN A 690 -22.86 30.32 -34.82
C ASN A 690 -21.51 30.19 -34.12
N GLY A 691 -20.75 31.29 -33.97
CA GLY A 691 -19.39 31.25 -33.41
C GLY A 691 -18.41 30.43 -34.26
N LEU A 692 -17.43 29.80 -33.60
CA LEU A 692 -16.35 29.06 -34.26
C LEU A 692 -16.74 27.61 -34.60
N ALA A 693 -17.20 27.38 -35.84
CA ALA A 693 -17.45 26.05 -36.37
C ALA A 693 -16.18 25.45 -36.99
N ILE A 694 -15.39 24.75 -36.15
CA ILE A 694 -14.25 23.93 -36.61
C ILE A 694 -14.77 22.74 -37.43
N ILE A 695 -14.26 22.59 -38.65
CA ILE A 695 -14.57 21.47 -39.55
C ILE A 695 -13.64 20.28 -39.23
N LEU A 696 -12.37 20.57 -38.95
CA LEU A 696 -11.37 19.55 -38.63
C LEU A 696 -11.35 19.28 -37.11
N THR A 697 -12.30 18.47 -36.64
CA THR A 697 -12.46 18.11 -35.21
C THR A 697 -11.42 17.10 -34.70
N ASP A 698 -10.84 16.28 -35.58
CA ASP A 698 -9.84 15.27 -35.21
C ASP A 698 -8.53 15.92 -34.74
N SER A 699 -7.74 15.21 -33.93
CA SER A 699 -6.47 15.76 -33.41
C SER A 699 -5.48 16.05 -34.55
N LYS A 700 -4.68 17.11 -34.41
CA LYS A 700 -3.70 17.50 -35.45
C LYS A 700 -2.73 16.36 -35.82
N ILE A 701 -2.38 15.52 -34.86
CA ILE A 701 -1.50 14.35 -35.08
C ILE A 701 -2.20 13.29 -35.97
N ILE A 702 -3.50 13.04 -35.79
CA ILE A 702 -4.26 12.08 -36.62
C ILE A 702 -4.42 12.61 -38.05
N ARG A 703 -4.76 13.90 -38.21
CA ARG A 703 -4.97 14.52 -39.54
C ARG A 703 -3.68 14.62 -40.37
N ARG A 704 -2.55 14.81 -39.68
CA ARG A 704 -1.21 14.98 -40.28
C ARG A 704 -0.38 13.69 -40.20
N ARG A 705 -1.04 12.55 -39.97
CA ARG A 705 -0.41 11.25 -39.69
C ARG A 705 0.45 10.72 -40.84
N ASP A 706 0.10 11.02 -42.08
CA ASP A 706 0.84 10.58 -43.27
C ASP A 706 2.09 11.45 -43.51
N TYR A 707 3.29 10.86 -43.41
CA TYR A 707 4.59 11.47 -43.73
C TYR A 707 5.02 11.24 -45.20
N HIS A 708 4.16 10.69 -46.05
CA HIS A 708 4.37 10.53 -47.50
C HIS A 708 5.69 9.80 -47.88
N GLY A 709 6.14 8.84 -47.06
CA GLY A 709 7.31 8.01 -47.34
C GLY A 709 8.67 8.62 -46.97
N LEU A 710 8.71 9.74 -46.24
CA LEU A 710 9.96 10.38 -45.77
C LEU A 710 10.94 9.38 -45.12
N ARG A 711 12.25 9.61 -45.27
CA ARG A 711 13.30 8.73 -44.71
C ARG A 711 13.78 9.21 -43.34
N ALA A 712 13.76 8.30 -42.36
CA ALA A 712 14.39 8.43 -41.05
C ALA A 712 15.60 7.50 -40.94
N LYS A 713 16.64 7.87 -40.21
CA LYS A 713 17.76 6.98 -39.89
C LYS A 713 17.58 6.31 -38.53
N SER A 714 17.76 4.99 -38.44
CA SER A 714 17.61 4.23 -37.19
C SER A 714 18.82 3.35 -36.90
N ALA A 715 19.39 3.42 -35.69
CA ALA A 715 20.61 2.71 -35.31
C ALA A 715 20.41 1.73 -34.14
N GLY A 716 21.17 0.64 -34.09
CA GLY A 716 21.04 -0.37 -33.03
C GLY A 716 22.20 -1.36 -33.00
N ILE A 717 22.35 -2.03 -31.86
CA ILE A 717 23.43 -3.00 -31.62
C ILE A 717 22.97 -4.39 -32.05
N VAL A 718 23.76 -5.05 -32.90
CA VAL A 718 23.53 -6.42 -33.40
C VAL A 718 24.87 -7.15 -33.40
N LEU A 719 24.89 -8.39 -32.91
CA LEU A 719 26.11 -9.16 -32.64
C LEU A 719 26.11 -10.54 -33.31
N HIS A 720 24.93 -11.16 -33.49
CA HIS A 720 24.80 -12.56 -33.90
C HIS A 720 24.28 -12.74 -35.34
N ARG A 721 24.26 -11.68 -36.16
CA ARG A 721 23.79 -11.72 -37.55
C ARG A 721 24.70 -12.60 -38.44
N PRO A 722 24.15 -13.61 -39.16
CA PRO A 722 24.92 -14.39 -40.12
C PRO A 722 25.43 -13.52 -41.30
N PRO A 723 26.68 -13.69 -41.76
CA PRO A 723 27.30 -12.80 -42.76
C PRO A 723 26.68 -12.89 -44.17
N HIS A 724 25.80 -13.87 -44.41
CA HIS A 724 25.10 -14.09 -45.68
C HIS A 724 23.65 -13.57 -45.70
N MET A 725 23.16 -13.00 -44.59
CA MET A 725 21.79 -12.51 -44.40
C MET A 725 21.79 -10.98 -44.31
N SER A 726 20.79 -10.29 -44.89
CA SER A 726 20.71 -8.83 -44.76
C SER A 726 20.27 -8.41 -43.35
N LEU A 727 20.48 -7.14 -43.01
CA LEU A 727 20.09 -6.62 -41.70
C LEU A 727 18.57 -6.62 -41.49
N VAL A 728 17.78 -6.42 -42.56
CA VAL A 728 16.31 -6.45 -42.49
C VAL A 728 15.82 -7.89 -42.31
N ASP A 729 16.28 -8.81 -43.17
CA ASP A 729 15.88 -10.23 -43.10
C ASP A 729 16.23 -10.86 -41.73
N TYR A 730 17.31 -10.41 -41.09
CA TYR A 730 17.72 -10.87 -39.76
C TYR A 730 16.88 -10.29 -38.61
N LEU A 731 16.39 -9.05 -38.75
CA LEU A 731 15.55 -8.41 -37.74
C LEU A 731 14.08 -8.81 -37.85
N GLU A 732 13.61 -9.17 -39.06
CA GLU A 732 12.26 -9.68 -39.33
C GLU A 732 12.15 -11.21 -39.23
N GLY A 733 13.28 -11.93 -39.20
CA GLY A 733 13.32 -13.39 -39.23
C GLY A 733 12.84 -14.07 -37.95
N GLU A 734 11.74 -14.83 -38.04
CA GLU A 734 11.25 -15.74 -36.99
C GLU A 734 12.18 -16.95 -36.74
N GLY A 735 13.19 -17.16 -37.59
CA GLY A 735 14.05 -18.35 -37.60
C GLY A 735 15.38 -18.19 -36.87
N LEU A 736 15.75 -19.27 -36.15
CA LEU A 736 17.03 -19.51 -35.47
C LEU A 736 17.32 -18.67 -34.21
N GLU A 737 16.98 -19.31 -33.08
CA GLU A 737 17.55 -19.14 -31.74
C GLU A 737 17.28 -17.79 -31.04
N VAL A 738 17.39 -17.80 -29.70
CA VAL A 738 16.90 -16.76 -28.78
C VAL A 738 17.86 -15.55 -28.72
N MET A 739 18.52 -15.26 -29.83
CA MET A 739 19.65 -14.32 -29.92
C MET A 739 19.23 -12.97 -30.50
N ASP A 740 19.80 -11.90 -29.92
CA ASP A 740 19.56 -10.50 -30.29
C ASP A 740 18.07 -10.09 -30.23
N ASN A 741 17.34 -10.55 -29.19
CA ASN A 741 15.92 -10.26 -28.99
C ASN A 741 15.61 -8.75 -28.85
N TRP A 742 16.44 -7.99 -28.11
CA TRP A 742 16.20 -6.55 -27.87
C TRP A 742 16.25 -5.67 -29.15
N PRO A 743 17.26 -5.78 -30.06
CA PRO A 743 17.22 -5.05 -31.33
C PRO A 743 16.10 -5.54 -32.26
N LYS A 744 15.77 -6.83 -32.29
CA LYS A 744 14.61 -7.36 -33.03
C LYS A 744 13.32 -6.69 -32.55
N PHE A 745 13.06 -6.72 -31.24
CA PHE A 745 11.88 -6.08 -30.63
C PHE A 745 11.82 -4.56 -30.90
N GLY A 746 12.92 -3.84 -30.66
CA GLY A 746 12.95 -2.39 -30.86
C GLY A 746 12.91 -1.96 -32.33
N TYR A 747 13.35 -2.82 -33.26
CA TYR A 747 13.11 -2.66 -34.68
C TYR A 747 11.63 -2.83 -35.02
N THR A 748 11.01 -3.96 -34.63
CA THR A 748 9.59 -4.25 -34.89
C THR A 748 8.66 -3.18 -34.31
N LEU A 749 8.98 -2.64 -33.13
CA LEU A 749 8.22 -1.54 -32.57
C LEU A 749 8.33 -0.27 -33.43
N LEU A 750 9.55 0.07 -33.91
CA LEU A 750 9.75 1.24 -34.78
C LEU A 750 9.25 1.02 -36.22
N SER A 751 9.20 -0.21 -36.73
CA SER A 751 8.57 -0.51 -38.03
C SER A 751 7.07 -0.26 -37.94
N HIS A 752 6.39 -0.68 -36.87
CA HIS A 752 5.01 -0.29 -36.60
C HIS A 752 4.81 1.22 -36.40
N VAL A 753 5.77 1.97 -35.82
CA VAL A 753 5.72 3.44 -35.85
C VAL A 753 5.79 3.96 -37.30
N SER A 754 6.63 3.35 -38.14
CA SER A 754 6.80 3.73 -39.54
C SER A 754 5.57 3.40 -40.40
N ASP A 755 4.91 2.26 -40.17
CA ASP A 755 3.62 1.89 -40.74
C ASP A 755 2.52 2.87 -40.30
N ILE A 756 2.50 3.23 -39.02
CA ILE A 756 1.50 4.16 -38.50
C ILE A 756 1.65 5.51 -39.18
N PHE A 757 2.85 6.06 -39.29
CA PHE A 757 3.07 7.41 -39.80
C PHE A 757 3.44 7.47 -41.31
N ASN A 758 3.45 6.35 -42.03
CA ASN A 758 3.86 6.25 -43.44
C ASN A 758 5.23 6.94 -43.72
N PHE A 759 6.27 6.48 -43.02
CA PHE A 759 7.67 6.86 -43.29
C PHE A 759 8.53 5.60 -43.47
N THR A 760 9.77 5.76 -43.95
CA THR A 760 10.70 4.64 -44.19
C THR A 760 11.96 4.78 -43.34
N MET A 761 12.60 3.66 -43.00
CA MET A 761 13.79 3.64 -42.13
C MET A 761 15.04 3.15 -42.87
N ASP A 762 16.07 4.00 -42.93
CA ASP A 762 17.43 3.63 -43.30
C ASP A 762 18.15 3.09 -42.05
N LEU A 763 18.43 1.78 -42.00
CA LEU A 763 19.00 1.10 -40.83
C LEU A 763 20.52 1.18 -40.74
N ILE A 764 21.04 1.25 -39.51
CA ILE A 764 22.46 1.29 -39.16
C ILE A 764 22.76 0.20 -38.13
N GLU A 765 23.73 -0.67 -38.44
CA GLU A 765 24.21 -1.74 -37.57
C GLU A 765 25.42 -1.28 -36.73
N ILE A 766 25.42 -1.61 -35.43
CA ILE A 766 26.53 -1.38 -34.51
C ILE A 766 26.97 -2.75 -33.96
N ASN A 767 28.17 -3.19 -34.32
CA ASN A 767 28.68 -4.54 -34.02
C ASN A 767 29.88 -4.57 -33.05
N HIS A 768 30.26 -3.44 -32.48
CA HIS A 768 31.40 -3.32 -31.56
C HIS A 768 31.18 -2.21 -30.51
N TRP A 769 31.94 -2.27 -29.42
CA TRP A 769 31.93 -1.28 -28.33
C TRP A 769 33.35 -0.77 -28.09
N GLU A 770 33.55 0.55 -28.18
CA GLU A 770 34.86 1.17 -27.96
C GLU A 770 35.29 1.12 -26.48
N LYS A 771 36.54 0.74 -26.19
CA LYS A 771 37.04 0.57 -24.80
C LYS A 771 36.94 1.83 -23.92
N ASN A 772 36.76 3.02 -24.51
CA ASN A 772 36.63 4.30 -23.81
C ASN A 772 35.19 4.85 -23.78
N ASP A 773 34.21 4.20 -24.43
CA ASP A 773 32.81 4.67 -24.41
C ASP A 773 32.08 4.15 -23.15
N SER A 774 31.88 5.03 -22.17
CA SER A 774 31.15 4.72 -20.94
C SER A 774 29.63 4.73 -21.10
N ASN A 775 29.10 5.46 -22.09
CA ASN A 775 27.66 5.63 -22.30
C ASN A 775 27.10 4.59 -23.29
N GLY A 776 27.95 4.05 -24.16
CA GLY A 776 27.68 2.96 -25.09
C GLY A 776 27.38 3.46 -26.52
N PRO A 777 27.74 2.66 -27.55
CA PRO A 777 27.93 3.14 -28.92
C PRO A 777 26.66 3.67 -29.61
N LEU A 778 25.47 3.29 -29.14
CA LEU A 778 24.21 3.89 -29.59
C LEU A 778 24.10 5.37 -29.18
N MET A 779 24.51 5.72 -27.96
CA MET A 779 24.38 7.08 -27.42
C MET A 779 25.34 8.04 -28.15
N SER A 780 26.58 7.61 -28.38
CA SER A 780 27.56 8.38 -29.14
C SER A 780 27.15 8.56 -30.60
N THR A 781 26.47 7.59 -31.22
CA THR A 781 25.90 7.71 -32.58
C THR A 781 24.72 8.71 -32.64
N LEU A 782 23.78 8.65 -31.69
CA LEU A 782 22.66 9.62 -31.63
C LEU A 782 23.13 11.06 -31.37
N LYS A 783 24.21 11.24 -30.59
CA LYS A 783 24.82 12.53 -30.26
C LYS A 783 25.48 13.24 -31.46
N ARG A 784 25.94 12.49 -32.47
CA ARG A 784 26.62 13.02 -33.66
C ARG A 784 25.67 13.42 -34.81
N ASP A 785 24.36 13.43 -34.57
CA ASP A 785 23.29 13.59 -35.59
C ASP A 785 23.32 12.51 -36.71
N GLU A 786 24.01 11.39 -36.50
CA GLU A 786 24.17 10.34 -37.52
C GLU A 786 22.91 9.49 -37.71
N ALA A 787 22.10 9.35 -36.65
CA ALA A 787 20.81 8.67 -36.64
C ALA A 787 19.71 9.55 -36.01
N ASP A 788 18.46 9.39 -36.46
CA ASP A 788 17.30 10.09 -35.93
C ASP A 788 16.66 9.35 -34.74
N LEU A 789 16.71 8.01 -34.77
CA LEU A 789 16.11 7.05 -33.85
C LEU A 789 17.10 5.94 -33.47
N GLY A 790 16.87 5.26 -32.35
CA GLY A 790 17.61 4.08 -31.91
C GLY A 790 16.68 2.89 -31.69
N TYR A 791 16.92 1.78 -32.41
CA TYR A 791 16.13 0.54 -32.34
C TYR A 791 16.63 -0.49 -31.32
N TYR A 792 17.71 -0.18 -30.57
CA TYR A 792 18.20 -1.04 -29.49
C TYR A 792 17.83 -0.45 -28.11
N PRO A 793 16.95 -1.10 -27.32
CA PRO A 793 16.62 -0.71 -25.96
C PRO A 793 17.86 -0.52 -25.07
N SER A 794 17.86 0.52 -24.23
CA SER A 794 19.02 0.87 -23.42
C SER A 794 18.63 1.39 -22.04
N ILE A 795 19.29 0.85 -21.02
CA ILE A 795 19.01 1.15 -19.60
C ILE A 795 19.03 2.65 -19.30
N LEU A 796 18.03 3.10 -18.55
CA LEU A 796 17.85 4.50 -18.20
C LEU A 796 18.87 4.93 -17.14
N ARG A 797 19.71 5.91 -17.48
CA ARG A 797 20.73 6.49 -16.60
C ARG A 797 20.82 7.99 -16.82
N ILE A 798 21.00 8.75 -15.74
CA ILE A 798 21.08 10.22 -15.74
C ILE A 798 22.12 10.72 -16.76
N GLU A 799 23.27 10.06 -16.85
CA GLU A 799 24.38 10.37 -17.75
C GLU A 799 24.00 10.36 -19.24
N ARG A 800 23.02 9.53 -19.64
CA ARG A 800 22.59 9.37 -21.04
C ARG A 800 21.61 10.44 -21.53
N TYR A 801 20.88 11.09 -20.61
CA TYR A 801 19.95 12.19 -20.97
C TYR A 801 20.65 13.44 -21.52
N GLY A 802 21.97 13.57 -21.34
CA GLY A 802 22.77 14.62 -21.98
C GLY A 802 23.11 14.36 -23.45
N ASP A 803 23.03 13.10 -23.90
CA ASP A 803 23.44 12.68 -25.24
C ASP A 803 22.24 12.40 -26.16
N ALA A 804 21.15 11.88 -25.61
CA ALA A 804 19.95 11.50 -26.36
C ALA A 804 18.67 11.69 -25.54
N ARG A 805 17.50 11.69 -26.20
CA ARG A 805 16.19 11.70 -25.53
C ARG A 805 15.61 10.29 -25.44
N VAL A 806 15.07 9.92 -24.29
CA VAL A 806 14.25 8.72 -24.14
C VAL A 806 12.93 8.94 -24.88
N ILE A 807 12.62 8.06 -25.84
CA ILE A 807 11.31 8.00 -26.50
C ILE A 807 10.28 7.53 -25.48
N PHE A 808 10.49 6.34 -24.90
CA PHE A 808 9.60 5.71 -23.93
C PHE A 808 10.32 4.56 -23.18
N PRO A 809 10.05 4.31 -21.87
CA PRO A 809 10.53 3.12 -21.13
C PRO A 809 9.74 1.86 -21.54
N GLN A 810 10.41 0.77 -21.92
CA GLN A 810 9.78 -0.37 -22.59
C GLN A 810 9.97 -1.74 -21.94
N TRP A 811 11.15 -2.06 -21.39
CA TRP A 811 11.42 -3.43 -20.91
C TRP A 811 11.91 -3.44 -19.46
N PRO A 812 11.20 -4.08 -18.51
CA PRO A 812 11.67 -4.29 -17.15
C PRO A 812 12.61 -5.51 -17.09
N THR A 813 13.91 -5.32 -17.32
CA THR A 813 14.91 -6.39 -17.20
C THR A 813 15.19 -6.74 -15.73
N ARG A 814 15.37 -8.04 -15.46
CA ARG A 814 15.79 -8.61 -14.18
C ARG A 814 16.58 -9.89 -14.45
N THR A 815 17.49 -10.28 -13.56
CA THR A 815 18.20 -11.57 -13.68
C THR A 815 18.24 -12.26 -12.32
N CYS A 816 18.04 -13.58 -12.29
CA CYS A 816 17.84 -14.31 -11.03
C CYS A 816 18.40 -15.75 -11.06
N PHE A 817 18.70 -16.27 -9.88
CA PHE A 817 18.97 -17.69 -9.63
C PHE A 817 17.64 -18.42 -9.45
N MET A 818 17.44 -19.52 -10.17
CA MET A 818 16.21 -20.32 -10.18
C MET A 818 16.43 -21.71 -9.58
N PHE A 819 15.52 -22.19 -8.72
CA PHE A 819 15.53 -23.54 -8.14
C PHE A 819 14.12 -24.05 -7.73
N ARG A 820 13.97 -25.34 -7.36
CA ARG A 820 12.65 -25.99 -7.08
C ARG A 820 12.41 -26.33 -5.59
N THR A 821 11.24 -25.96 -5.05
CA THR A 821 10.83 -26.19 -3.64
C THR A 821 9.71 -27.25 -3.52
N ILE A 822 9.87 -28.28 -2.66
CA ILE A 822 8.98 -29.47 -2.60
C ILE A 822 8.10 -29.49 -1.31
N PRO A 823 6.76 -29.64 -1.40
CA PRO A 823 5.84 -29.67 -0.25
C PRO A 823 5.56 -31.08 0.34
N ALA A 824 4.97 -31.14 1.53
CA ALA A 824 4.70 -32.39 2.28
C ALA A 824 3.25 -32.92 2.15
N MET A 825 3.09 -34.25 2.11
CA MET A 825 1.84 -34.93 1.69
C MET A 825 1.10 -35.71 2.81
N LYS A 826 0.49 -35.05 3.81
CA LYS A 826 -0.36 -35.73 4.83
C LYS A 826 -1.72 -35.04 5.02
N MET A 827 -2.80 -35.75 4.66
CA MET A 827 -4.20 -35.25 4.63
C MET A 827 -5.01 -35.62 5.89
N LYS A 828 -6.11 -34.90 6.16
CA LYS A 828 -6.99 -35.09 7.34
C LYS A 828 -8.48 -35.22 6.93
N PRO A 829 -9.29 -36.12 7.53
CA PRO A 829 -10.69 -36.34 7.09
C PRO A 829 -11.68 -35.19 7.32
N TRP A 830 -11.46 -34.37 8.35
CA TRP A 830 -12.41 -33.32 8.81
C TRP A 830 -12.68 -32.18 7.82
N ILE A 831 -12.04 -32.18 6.65
CA ILE A 831 -12.11 -31.12 5.64
C ILE A 831 -13.50 -31.07 4.96
N ILE A 832 -14.23 -32.18 4.86
CA ILE A 832 -15.50 -32.27 4.13
C ILE A 832 -16.63 -31.48 4.83
N LEU A 833 -16.67 -31.46 6.17
CA LEU A 833 -17.72 -30.76 6.93
C LEU A 833 -17.42 -29.27 7.18
N LYS A 834 -16.20 -28.81 6.86
CA LYS A 834 -15.72 -27.43 7.00
C LYS A 834 -16.50 -26.34 6.21
N PRO A 835 -17.21 -26.59 5.08
CA PRO A 835 -17.85 -25.54 4.28
C PRO A 835 -18.91 -24.68 4.97
N PHE A 836 -19.59 -25.18 6.01
CA PHE A 836 -20.58 -24.44 6.79
C PHE A 836 -20.31 -24.57 8.30
N ALA A 837 -20.74 -23.57 9.08
CA ALA A 837 -20.73 -23.66 10.54
C ALA A 837 -21.76 -24.68 11.04
N ALA A 838 -21.53 -25.24 12.23
CA ALA A 838 -22.42 -26.22 12.84
C ALA A 838 -23.87 -25.68 12.98
N ASP A 839 -24.00 -24.43 13.43
CA ASP A 839 -25.30 -23.75 13.61
C ASP A 839 -26.06 -23.62 12.27
N THR A 840 -25.34 -23.38 11.17
CA THR A 840 -25.92 -23.34 9.82
C THR A 840 -26.45 -24.71 9.40
N TRP A 841 -25.71 -25.80 9.68
CA TRP A 841 -26.18 -27.17 9.42
C TRP A 841 -27.44 -27.48 10.23
N TYR A 842 -27.49 -27.14 11.52
CA TYR A 842 -28.69 -27.33 12.34
C TYR A 842 -29.91 -26.57 11.79
N MET A 843 -29.73 -25.29 11.41
CA MET A 843 -30.81 -24.48 10.85
C MET A 843 -31.31 -25.00 9.50
N ILE A 844 -30.43 -25.51 8.63
CA ILE A 844 -30.83 -26.17 7.38
C ILE A 844 -31.73 -27.37 7.69
N VAL A 845 -31.33 -28.28 8.58
CA VAL A 845 -32.12 -29.46 8.94
C VAL A 845 -33.51 -29.09 9.48
N VAL A 846 -33.62 -28.06 10.32
CA VAL A 846 -34.92 -27.58 10.84
C VAL A 846 -35.83 -27.04 9.73
N ILE A 847 -35.29 -26.24 8.80
CA ILE A 847 -36.07 -25.70 7.66
C ILE A 847 -36.55 -26.83 6.73
N VAL A 848 -35.75 -27.88 6.55
CA VAL A 848 -36.14 -29.06 5.76
C VAL A 848 -37.32 -29.79 6.39
N VAL A 849 -37.31 -30.03 7.71
CA VAL A 849 -38.46 -30.64 8.41
C VAL A 849 -39.73 -29.80 8.27
N ILE A 850 -39.63 -28.47 8.41
CA ILE A 850 -40.76 -27.54 8.25
C ILE A 850 -41.33 -27.58 6.82
N THR A 851 -40.47 -27.56 5.80
CA THR A 851 -40.91 -27.60 4.39
C THR A 851 -41.56 -28.93 4.01
N VAL A 852 -41.11 -30.07 4.57
CA VAL A 852 -41.79 -31.37 4.41
C VAL A 852 -43.21 -31.35 4.97
N LEU A 853 -43.41 -30.79 6.18
CA LEU A 853 -44.73 -30.70 6.81
C LEU A 853 -45.68 -29.78 6.02
N ILE A 854 -45.20 -28.63 5.56
CA ILE A 854 -45.98 -27.69 4.75
C ILE A 854 -46.35 -28.32 3.39
N LEU A 855 -45.39 -28.96 2.71
CA LEU A 855 -45.66 -29.62 1.42
C LEU A 855 -46.68 -30.74 1.57
N SER A 856 -46.57 -31.57 2.62
CA SER A 856 -47.54 -32.65 2.87
C SER A 856 -48.94 -32.11 3.20
N PHE A 857 -49.03 -31.00 3.94
CA PHE A 857 -50.32 -30.34 4.21
C PHE A 857 -50.97 -29.79 2.93
N ILE A 858 -50.19 -29.18 2.02
CA ILE A 858 -50.67 -28.69 0.73
C ILE A 858 -51.17 -29.86 -0.14
N LEU A 859 -50.36 -30.92 -0.33
CA LEU A 859 -50.74 -32.07 -1.16
C LEU A 859 -51.98 -32.79 -0.62
N LYS A 860 -52.14 -32.85 0.71
CA LYS A 860 -53.32 -33.43 1.37
C LYS A 860 -54.59 -32.59 1.21
N LEU A 861 -54.47 -31.26 1.16
CA LEU A 861 -55.58 -30.34 0.86
C LEU A 861 -55.99 -30.36 -0.62
N GLU A 862 -55.05 -30.61 -1.53
CA GLU A 862 -55.32 -30.71 -2.98
C GLU A 862 -55.97 -32.06 -3.38
N HIS A 863 -56.35 -32.90 -2.40
CA HIS A 863 -57.03 -34.20 -2.53
C HIS A 863 -56.35 -35.24 -3.44
N VAL A 864 -55.04 -35.15 -3.64
CA VAL A 864 -54.26 -36.20 -4.33
C VAL A 864 -54.00 -37.36 -3.36
N SER A 865 -54.92 -38.33 -3.33
CA SER A 865 -55.12 -39.29 -2.22
C SER A 865 -54.01 -40.32 -1.96
N GLU A 866 -52.88 -40.25 -2.65
CA GLU A 866 -51.74 -41.17 -2.50
C GLU A 866 -50.50 -40.54 -1.84
N TYR A 867 -50.43 -39.20 -1.70
CA TYR A 867 -49.20 -38.51 -1.26
C TYR A 867 -49.09 -38.35 0.26
N GLY A 868 -48.46 -39.32 0.91
CA GLY A 868 -48.15 -39.29 2.34
C GLY A 868 -46.96 -38.39 2.74
N TYR A 869 -46.74 -38.24 4.06
CA TYR A 869 -45.61 -37.52 4.64
C TYR A 869 -44.25 -38.05 4.16
N SER A 870 -44.12 -39.37 3.96
CA SER A 870 -42.90 -40.03 3.46
C SER A 870 -42.53 -39.61 2.04
N ILE A 871 -43.53 -39.54 1.14
CA ILE A 871 -43.32 -39.08 -0.24
C ILE A 871 -43.02 -37.58 -0.25
N SER A 872 -43.67 -36.80 0.62
CA SER A 872 -43.36 -35.37 0.81
C SER A 872 -41.92 -35.17 1.31
N ALA A 873 -41.42 -36.04 2.18
CA ALA A 873 -40.03 -36.04 2.64
C ALA A 873 -39.04 -36.37 1.51
N LEU A 874 -39.32 -37.42 0.73
CA LEU A 874 -38.52 -37.81 -0.44
C LEU A 874 -38.48 -36.70 -1.51
N ILE A 875 -39.59 -36.01 -1.76
CA ILE A 875 -39.66 -34.88 -2.70
C ILE A 875 -38.81 -33.70 -2.22
N THR A 876 -38.88 -33.33 -0.93
CA THR A 876 -38.04 -32.24 -0.39
C THR A 876 -36.56 -32.61 -0.37
N VAL A 877 -36.20 -33.83 0.05
CA VAL A 877 -34.80 -34.30 0.04
C VAL A 877 -34.28 -34.38 -1.40
N GLY A 878 -35.08 -34.89 -2.34
CA GLY A 878 -34.76 -34.90 -3.76
C GLY A 878 -34.43 -33.50 -4.29
N ALA A 879 -35.26 -32.49 -3.99
CA ALA A 879 -35.03 -31.11 -4.42
C ALA A 879 -33.75 -30.48 -3.84
N LEU A 880 -33.39 -30.79 -2.59
CA LEU A 880 -32.13 -30.35 -1.98
C LEU A 880 -30.93 -31.03 -2.66
N CYS A 881 -31.07 -32.30 -3.03
CA CYS A 881 -30.12 -33.05 -3.85
C CYS A 881 -30.23 -32.75 -5.37
N GLN A 882 -30.95 -31.68 -5.75
CA GLN A 882 -31.16 -31.22 -7.14
C GLN A 882 -31.81 -32.25 -8.10
N GLN A 883 -32.52 -33.24 -7.57
CA GLN A 883 -33.26 -34.23 -8.34
C GLN A 883 -34.64 -33.70 -8.75
N GLY A 884 -35.09 -34.05 -9.96
CA GLY A 884 -36.37 -33.60 -10.52
C GLY A 884 -37.59 -34.28 -9.90
N PHE A 885 -38.76 -33.64 -10.01
CA PHE A 885 -40.02 -34.16 -9.47
C PHE A 885 -40.68 -35.17 -10.42
N PRO A 886 -41.21 -36.31 -9.91
CA PRO A 886 -41.78 -37.37 -10.75
C PRO A 886 -43.18 -37.04 -11.32
N SER A 887 -43.87 -36.04 -10.78
CA SER A 887 -45.19 -35.60 -11.24
C SER A 887 -45.38 -34.09 -11.04
N ILE A 888 -46.08 -33.45 -11.97
CA ILE A 888 -46.43 -32.02 -11.88
C ILE A 888 -47.94 -31.92 -11.62
N THR A 889 -48.32 -31.45 -10.44
CA THR A 889 -49.71 -31.11 -10.10
C THR A 889 -50.24 -29.99 -11.00
N ASP A 890 -51.56 -29.89 -11.24
CA ASP A 890 -52.16 -28.77 -11.98
C ASP A 890 -52.56 -27.57 -11.11
N GLN A 891 -52.57 -27.74 -9.78
CA GLN A 891 -52.93 -26.70 -8.84
C GLN A 891 -51.83 -25.64 -8.69
N SER A 892 -52.23 -24.39 -8.42
CA SER A 892 -51.29 -23.27 -8.32
C SER A 892 -50.45 -23.29 -7.03
N ALA A 893 -50.99 -23.83 -5.93
CA ALA A 893 -50.35 -23.77 -4.62
C ALA A 893 -49.18 -24.75 -4.53
N SER A 894 -49.38 -26.03 -4.84
CA SER A 894 -48.30 -27.02 -4.95
C SER A 894 -47.24 -26.64 -5.99
N ARG A 895 -47.62 -26.12 -7.18
CA ARG A 895 -46.64 -25.58 -8.16
C ARG A 895 -45.75 -24.49 -7.56
N ILE A 896 -46.31 -23.54 -6.79
CA ILE A 896 -45.53 -22.49 -6.13
C ILE A 896 -44.66 -23.08 -5.01
N ALA A 897 -45.17 -24.01 -4.20
CA ALA A 897 -44.41 -24.66 -3.14
C ALA A 897 -43.19 -25.41 -3.68
N LEU A 898 -43.37 -26.23 -4.72
CA LEU A 898 -42.29 -26.97 -5.37
C LEU A 898 -41.22 -26.02 -5.94
N ILE A 899 -41.62 -24.94 -6.62
CA ILE A 899 -40.69 -23.92 -7.13
C ILE A 899 -39.85 -23.30 -6.00
N GLN A 900 -40.46 -22.94 -4.86
CA GLN A 900 -39.73 -22.37 -3.73
C GLN A 900 -38.76 -23.38 -3.08
N ILE A 901 -39.15 -24.65 -2.98
CA ILE A 901 -38.28 -25.71 -2.44
C ILE A 901 -37.08 -25.96 -3.39
N THR A 902 -37.28 -25.98 -4.71
CA THR A 902 -36.18 -26.08 -5.68
C THR A 902 -35.25 -24.86 -5.63
N VAL A 903 -35.78 -23.64 -5.52
CA VAL A 903 -34.96 -22.42 -5.40
C VAL A 903 -34.13 -22.44 -4.11
N PHE A 904 -34.70 -22.90 -2.99
CA PHE A 904 -33.96 -23.08 -1.74
C PHE A 904 -32.84 -24.12 -1.87
N GLY A 905 -33.13 -25.30 -2.43
CA GLY A 905 -32.12 -26.35 -2.67
C GLY A 905 -30.98 -25.91 -3.59
N LEU A 906 -31.31 -25.19 -4.68
CA LEU A 906 -30.32 -24.60 -5.59
C LEU A 906 -29.37 -23.63 -4.88
N LEU A 907 -29.90 -22.74 -4.02
CA LEU A 907 -29.08 -21.81 -3.25
C LEU A 907 -28.14 -22.53 -2.27
N VAL A 908 -28.66 -23.46 -1.46
CA VAL A 908 -27.86 -24.21 -0.47
C VAL A 908 -26.73 -25.00 -1.14
N PHE A 909 -27.02 -25.70 -2.23
CA PHE A 909 -26.02 -26.47 -2.98
C PHE A 909 -24.92 -25.58 -3.58
N ASN A 910 -25.28 -24.42 -4.16
CA ASN A 910 -24.32 -23.51 -4.77
C ASN A 910 -23.35 -22.93 -3.73
N TYR A 911 -23.85 -22.53 -2.55
CA TYR A 911 -22.98 -22.05 -1.46
C TYR A 911 -22.05 -23.15 -0.93
N TYR A 912 -22.56 -24.37 -0.73
CA TYR A 912 -21.73 -25.51 -0.28
C TYR A 912 -20.60 -25.81 -1.28
N SER A 913 -20.94 -25.90 -2.57
CA SER A 913 -20.00 -26.23 -3.64
C SER A 913 -18.92 -25.16 -3.84
N ALA A 914 -19.28 -23.88 -3.76
CA ALA A 914 -18.31 -22.78 -3.82
C ALA A 914 -17.35 -22.80 -2.60
N ALA A 915 -17.88 -23.03 -1.40
CA ALA A 915 -17.10 -23.05 -0.17
C ALA A 915 -16.11 -24.23 -0.10
N ILE A 916 -16.50 -25.44 -0.50
CA ILE A 916 -15.60 -26.60 -0.47
C ILE A 916 -14.46 -26.51 -1.50
N VAL A 917 -14.73 -25.94 -2.69
CA VAL A 917 -13.70 -25.69 -3.72
C VAL A 917 -12.73 -24.60 -3.26
N SER A 918 -13.25 -23.46 -2.75
CA SER A 918 -12.42 -22.38 -2.19
C SER A 918 -11.51 -22.88 -1.05
N ALA A 919 -12.03 -23.74 -0.17
CA ALA A 919 -11.27 -24.33 0.93
C ALA A 919 -10.18 -25.32 0.50
N ARG A 920 -10.14 -25.74 -0.77
CA ARG A 920 -9.12 -26.63 -1.35
C ARG A 920 -8.12 -25.92 -2.28
N LEU A 921 -8.46 -24.73 -2.79
CA LEU A 921 -7.57 -23.90 -3.60
C LEU A 921 -6.62 -23.01 -2.77
N ASN A 922 -7.01 -22.70 -1.52
CA ASN A 922 -6.33 -21.70 -0.67
C ASN A 922 -5.37 -22.30 0.39
N GLU A 923 -4.68 -23.41 0.11
CA GLU A 923 -3.69 -24.00 1.02
C GLU A 923 -2.26 -23.57 0.59
N PRO A 924 -1.55 -22.71 1.33
CA PRO A 924 -0.37 -22.00 0.84
C PRO A 924 0.92 -22.83 0.82
N LEU A 925 1.75 -22.62 -0.20
CA LEU A 925 3.10 -23.19 -0.30
C LEU A 925 4.12 -22.35 0.48
N HIS A 926 4.91 -23.00 1.34
CA HIS A 926 6.07 -22.36 1.98
C HIS A 926 7.26 -22.28 0.99
N LYS A 927 7.54 -21.10 0.46
CA LYS A 927 8.74 -20.81 -0.37
C LYS A 927 9.86 -20.16 0.46
N MET A 928 11.07 -20.21 -0.06
CA MET A 928 12.25 -19.52 0.50
C MET A 928 12.22 -18.02 0.17
N ASN A 929 12.81 -17.19 1.04
CA ASN A 929 12.84 -15.73 0.85
C ASN A 929 13.84 -15.32 -0.25
N ASP A 930 13.47 -14.33 -1.06
CA ASP A 930 14.33 -13.68 -2.05
C ASP A 930 15.48 -12.92 -1.36
N SER A 931 16.65 -13.55 -1.30
CA SER A 931 17.84 -13.00 -0.66
C SER A 931 19.10 -13.76 -1.10
N LEU A 932 20.05 -13.04 -1.70
CA LEU A 932 21.37 -13.58 -2.06
C LEU A 932 22.13 -14.13 -0.83
N TYR A 933 21.91 -13.56 0.36
CA TYR A 933 22.45 -14.10 1.60
C TYR A 933 21.85 -15.47 1.94
N SER A 934 20.53 -15.62 1.80
CA SER A 934 19.86 -16.89 2.06
C SER A 934 20.26 -17.96 1.04
N LEU A 935 20.41 -17.59 -0.25
CA LEU A 935 20.95 -18.48 -1.28
C LEU A 935 22.38 -18.93 -0.96
N ALA A 936 23.27 -18.01 -0.57
CA ALA A 936 24.65 -18.35 -0.17
C ALA A 936 24.73 -19.31 1.05
N HIS A 937 23.74 -19.28 1.95
CA HIS A 937 23.66 -20.20 3.10
C HIS A 937 22.95 -21.54 2.80
N SER A 938 22.25 -21.66 1.68
CA SER A 938 21.42 -22.83 1.33
C SER A 938 22.21 -24.11 1.06
N LYS A 939 23.53 -24.00 0.83
CA LYS A 939 24.45 -25.07 0.37
C LYS A 939 24.12 -25.66 -1.01
N MET A 940 23.24 -25.02 -1.78
CA MET A 940 22.91 -25.42 -3.15
C MET A 940 24.10 -25.20 -4.09
N GLN A 941 24.19 -26.01 -5.13
CA GLN A 941 25.20 -25.84 -6.18
C GLN A 941 24.82 -24.66 -7.09
N LEU A 942 25.79 -23.84 -7.48
CA LEU A 942 25.59 -22.60 -8.24
C LEU A 942 26.32 -22.65 -9.59
N ALA A 943 25.62 -22.25 -10.65
CA ALA A 943 26.20 -21.93 -11.95
C ALA A 943 25.37 -20.82 -12.64
N ALA A 944 25.87 -20.28 -13.75
CA ALA A 944 25.21 -19.25 -14.54
C ALA A 944 25.44 -19.44 -16.04
N GLU A 945 24.73 -18.67 -16.84
CA GLU A 945 24.91 -18.56 -18.29
C GLU A 945 26.04 -17.55 -18.64
N LYS A 946 26.68 -17.69 -19.81
CA LYS A 946 27.87 -16.90 -20.19
C LYS A 946 27.52 -15.60 -20.92
N ASN A 947 26.84 -14.69 -20.24
CA ASN A 947 26.35 -13.44 -20.81
C ASN A 947 27.27 -12.23 -20.52
N ILE A 948 27.50 -11.36 -21.52
CA ILE A 948 28.30 -10.11 -21.40
C ILE A 948 27.81 -9.16 -20.30
N PHE A 949 26.54 -9.21 -19.93
CA PHE A 949 25.98 -8.37 -18.87
C PHE A 949 26.30 -8.89 -17.46
N PHE A 950 26.58 -10.18 -17.27
CA PHE A 950 26.77 -10.78 -15.95
C PHE A 950 27.95 -10.13 -15.18
N ASP A 951 29.10 -9.98 -15.83
CA ASP A 951 30.28 -9.31 -15.27
C ASP A 951 30.11 -7.79 -15.11
N PHE A 952 29.11 -7.20 -15.76
CA PHE A 952 28.70 -5.80 -15.53
C PHE A 952 27.81 -5.69 -14.28
N LEU A 953 26.89 -6.63 -14.07
CA LEU A 953 26.07 -6.69 -12.85
C LEU A 953 26.90 -6.88 -11.58
N LEU A 954 27.96 -7.70 -11.62
CA LEU A 954 28.89 -7.88 -10.50
C LEU A 954 29.76 -6.63 -10.19
N ARG A 955 29.68 -5.55 -10.97
CA ARG A 955 30.28 -4.24 -10.65
C ARG A 955 29.35 -3.35 -9.81
N ASN A 956 28.10 -3.74 -9.59
CA ASN A 956 27.13 -2.99 -8.81
C ASN A 956 27.50 -2.92 -7.32
N GLN A 957 27.60 -1.71 -6.76
CA GLN A 957 28.16 -1.43 -5.43
C GLN A 957 27.27 -1.84 -4.24
N ARG A 958 26.20 -2.62 -4.46
CA ARG A 958 25.30 -3.08 -3.39
C ARG A 958 26.00 -4.10 -2.47
N PRO A 959 25.72 -4.09 -1.16
CA PRO A 959 26.38 -4.99 -0.20
C PRO A 959 25.98 -6.46 -0.35
N ASP A 960 24.79 -6.75 -0.86
CA ASP A 960 24.32 -8.10 -1.16
C ASP A 960 25.03 -8.69 -2.39
N VAL A 961 25.13 -7.90 -3.47
CA VAL A 961 25.88 -8.26 -4.69
C VAL A 961 27.36 -8.41 -4.41
N GLN A 962 28.00 -7.49 -3.66
CA GLN A 962 29.43 -7.64 -3.33
C GLN A 962 29.69 -8.82 -2.38
N TYR A 963 28.81 -9.11 -1.41
CA TYR A 963 28.92 -10.33 -0.59
C TYR A 963 28.81 -11.59 -1.46
N PHE A 964 27.80 -11.66 -2.32
CA PHE A 964 27.59 -12.79 -3.22
C PHE A 964 28.76 -12.99 -4.20
N LYS A 965 29.33 -11.89 -4.72
CA LYS A 965 30.50 -11.88 -5.60
C LYS A 965 31.73 -12.54 -4.98
N HIS A 966 31.94 -12.44 -3.66
CA HIS A 966 33.02 -13.18 -3.00
C HIS A 966 32.78 -14.70 -3.03
N VAL A 967 31.54 -15.15 -2.84
CA VAL A 967 31.16 -16.58 -2.94
C VAL A 967 31.29 -17.06 -4.39
N TRP A 968 30.79 -16.29 -5.36
CA TRP A 968 30.89 -16.57 -6.79
C TRP A 968 32.35 -16.70 -7.25
N ASN A 969 33.22 -15.79 -6.82
CA ASN A 969 34.64 -15.80 -7.18
C ASN A 969 35.44 -16.97 -6.58
N ALA A 970 34.89 -17.70 -5.60
CA ALA A 970 35.49 -18.92 -5.08
C ALA A 970 35.20 -20.17 -5.94
N ILE A 971 34.20 -20.11 -6.83
CA ILE A 971 33.89 -21.20 -7.76
C ILE A 971 34.95 -21.24 -8.88
N PRO A 972 35.49 -22.42 -9.27
CA PRO A 972 36.40 -22.53 -10.42
C PRO A 972 35.71 -22.07 -11.73
N GLU A 973 36.41 -21.33 -12.58
CA GLU A 973 35.83 -20.73 -13.79
C GLU A 973 35.16 -21.75 -14.72
N SER A 974 35.77 -22.92 -14.89
CA SER A 974 35.23 -24.06 -15.66
C SER A 974 33.97 -24.72 -15.08
N LYS A 975 33.48 -24.23 -13.92
CA LYS A 975 32.20 -24.63 -13.30
C LYS A 975 31.24 -23.45 -13.10
N ARG A 976 31.67 -22.20 -13.36
CA ARG A 976 30.80 -21.02 -13.26
C ARG A 976 29.78 -20.96 -14.38
N PHE A 977 30.21 -21.26 -15.60
CA PHE A 977 29.42 -21.06 -16.80
C PHE A 977 29.05 -22.40 -17.44
N ILE A 978 27.76 -22.62 -17.66
CA ILE A 978 27.19 -23.81 -18.32
C ILE A 978 26.09 -23.41 -19.33
N PRO A 979 25.76 -24.24 -20.33
CA PRO A 979 24.62 -24.02 -21.22
C PRO A 979 23.28 -24.01 -20.48
N ILE A 980 22.25 -23.41 -21.10
CA ILE A 980 20.91 -23.27 -20.53
C ILE A 980 20.27 -24.63 -20.27
N GLU A 981 20.35 -25.55 -21.23
CA GLU A 981 19.76 -26.89 -21.20
C GLU A 981 20.33 -27.68 -20.01
N ASP A 982 21.65 -27.58 -19.86
CA ASP A 982 22.47 -28.20 -18.83
C ASP A 982 22.18 -27.61 -17.44
N GLY A 983 21.77 -26.35 -17.36
CA GLY A 983 21.31 -25.68 -16.14
C GLY A 983 19.89 -26.10 -15.76
N VAL A 984 18.96 -26.05 -16.73
CA VAL A 984 17.54 -26.39 -16.57
C VAL A 984 17.34 -27.83 -16.09
N GLU A 985 18.06 -28.80 -16.68
CA GLU A 985 17.95 -30.20 -16.25
C GLU A 985 18.39 -30.39 -14.79
N LYS A 986 19.44 -29.68 -14.35
CA LYS A 986 19.94 -29.77 -12.96
C LYS A 986 18.98 -29.15 -11.93
N ILE A 987 18.23 -28.10 -12.29
CA ILE A 987 17.20 -27.51 -11.41
C ILE A 987 16.14 -28.55 -11.01
N LYS A 988 15.88 -29.57 -11.84
CA LYS A 988 14.95 -30.67 -11.52
C LYS A 988 15.37 -31.54 -10.33
N GLY A 989 16.60 -31.42 -9.83
CA GLY A 989 17.02 -32.04 -8.56
C GLY A 989 16.37 -31.36 -7.35
N GLY A 990 16.33 -30.02 -7.34
CA GLY A 990 15.93 -29.20 -6.19
C GLY A 990 17.09 -28.83 -5.24
N ASP A 991 18.32 -29.28 -5.54
CA ASP A 991 19.57 -29.00 -4.82
C ASP A 991 20.55 -28.10 -5.63
N PHE A 992 20.17 -27.76 -6.87
CA PHE A 992 20.91 -26.91 -7.80
C PHE A 992 20.17 -25.59 -8.05
N ALA A 993 20.90 -24.48 -8.18
CA ALA A 993 20.36 -23.18 -8.57
C ALA A 993 21.18 -22.56 -9.71
N PHE A 994 20.50 -22.19 -10.80
CA PHE A 994 21.10 -21.68 -12.04
C PHE A 994 20.70 -20.22 -12.29
N HIS A 995 21.62 -19.38 -12.76
CA HIS A 995 21.36 -17.97 -13.08
C HIS A 995 21.46 -17.67 -14.58
N ALA A 996 20.50 -16.89 -15.08
CA ALA A 996 20.49 -16.35 -16.44
C ALA A 996 19.54 -15.13 -16.50
N ASP A 997 19.25 -14.65 -17.71
CA ASP A 997 18.04 -13.87 -17.95
C ASP A 997 16.81 -14.81 -18.00
N PRO A 998 15.69 -14.48 -17.33
CA PRO A 998 14.46 -15.26 -17.42
C PRO A 998 13.91 -15.38 -18.85
N ASP A 999 14.09 -14.34 -19.69
CA ASP A 999 13.56 -14.34 -21.06
C ASP A 999 14.22 -15.45 -21.92
N ASP A 1000 15.49 -15.78 -21.64
CA ASP A 1000 16.26 -16.80 -22.36
C ASP A 1000 16.06 -18.22 -21.78
N VAL A 1001 15.81 -18.35 -20.47
CA VAL A 1001 15.71 -19.65 -19.77
C VAL A 1001 14.28 -20.18 -19.61
N TYR A 1002 13.27 -19.31 -19.52
CA TYR A 1002 11.88 -19.77 -19.38
C TYR A 1002 11.37 -20.67 -20.52
N PRO A 1003 11.70 -20.45 -21.81
CA PRO A 1003 11.29 -21.37 -22.89
C PRO A 1003 11.80 -22.80 -22.67
N SER A 1004 13.05 -22.93 -22.20
CA SER A 1004 13.67 -24.21 -21.89
C SER A 1004 13.08 -24.85 -20.63
N ILE A 1005 12.72 -24.05 -19.61
CA ILE A 1005 11.96 -24.53 -18.45
C ILE A 1005 10.56 -25.03 -18.86
N GLU A 1006 9.81 -24.27 -19.67
CA GLU A 1006 8.44 -24.65 -20.09
C GLU A 1006 8.43 -25.98 -20.88
N GLN A 1007 9.42 -26.22 -21.73
CA GLN A 1007 9.57 -27.51 -22.43
C GLN A 1007 9.97 -28.66 -21.50
N ALA A 1008 10.76 -28.39 -20.45
CA ALA A 1008 11.37 -29.42 -19.62
C ALA A 1008 10.63 -29.71 -18.30
N PHE A 1009 9.72 -28.84 -17.85
CA PHE A 1009 9.10 -28.89 -16.50
C PHE A 1009 7.59 -29.11 -16.55
N ASP A 1010 7.10 -30.10 -15.77
CA ASP A 1010 5.68 -30.23 -15.50
C ASP A 1010 5.10 -28.96 -14.87
N ARG A 1011 3.82 -28.65 -15.12
CA ARG A 1011 3.10 -27.52 -14.48
C ARG A 1011 3.25 -27.49 -12.95
N GLN A 1012 3.35 -28.65 -12.30
CA GLN A 1012 3.61 -28.75 -10.86
C GLN A 1012 5.02 -28.29 -10.48
N MET A 1013 6.05 -28.61 -11.28
CA MET A 1013 7.42 -28.17 -11.04
C MET A 1013 7.57 -26.66 -11.27
N ILE A 1014 6.85 -26.09 -12.25
CA ILE A 1014 6.78 -24.64 -12.49
C ILE A 1014 6.19 -23.93 -11.26
N CYS A 1015 5.08 -24.40 -10.69
CA CYS A 1015 4.53 -23.84 -9.44
C CYS A 1015 5.52 -23.91 -8.25
N GLN A 1016 6.39 -24.92 -8.24
CA GLN A 1016 7.44 -25.13 -7.24
C GLN A 1016 8.70 -24.30 -7.48
N LEU A 1017 8.85 -23.63 -8.64
CA LEU A 1017 10.00 -22.78 -8.95
C LEU A 1017 10.12 -21.62 -7.96
N THR A 1018 11.34 -21.25 -7.62
CA THR A 1018 11.72 -20.25 -6.63
C THR A 1018 12.87 -19.43 -7.20
N GLU A 1019 12.82 -18.11 -7.05
CA GLU A 1019 13.71 -17.16 -7.71
C GLU A 1019 14.41 -16.28 -6.67
N VAL A 1020 15.69 -15.99 -6.87
CA VAL A 1020 16.48 -15.05 -6.06
C VAL A 1020 17.21 -14.06 -6.97
N HIS A 1021 16.95 -12.77 -6.81
CA HIS A 1021 17.39 -11.75 -7.78
C HIS A 1021 18.86 -11.33 -7.61
N LEU A 1022 19.58 -11.21 -8.74
CA LEU A 1022 20.90 -10.58 -8.83
C LEU A 1022 20.78 -9.14 -9.37
N LEU A 1023 19.99 -8.95 -10.44
CA LEU A 1023 19.49 -7.64 -10.86
C LEU A 1023 18.02 -7.51 -10.43
N GLN A 1024 17.73 -6.50 -9.61
CA GLN A 1024 16.35 -6.09 -9.32
C GLN A 1024 15.74 -5.36 -10.53
N PRO A 1025 14.40 -5.48 -10.75
CA PRO A 1025 13.73 -4.95 -11.94
C PRO A 1025 14.13 -3.51 -12.29
N SER A 1026 14.61 -3.32 -13.51
CA SER A 1026 15.16 -2.05 -14.02
C SER A 1026 14.70 -1.79 -15.45
N GLU A 1027 14.40 -0.54 -15.80
CA GLU A 1027 13.81 -0.21 -17.11
C GLU A 1027 14.85 0.06 -18.21
N LEU A 1028 14.65 -0.57 -19.38
CA LEU A 1028 15.27 -0.24 -20.66
C LEU A 1028 14.31 0.65 -21.46
N GLY A 1029 14.78 1.75 -22.06
CA GLY A 1029 13.99 2.59 -22.97
C GLY A 1029 14.54 2.62 -24.39
N LEU A 1030 13.70 2.98 -25.36
CA LEU A 1030 14.15 3.39 -26.70
C LEU A 1030 14.57 4.87 -26.70
N TRP A 1031 15.45 5.25 -27.61
CA TRP A 1031 16.11 6.56 -27.62
C TRP A 1031 16.07 7.23 -29.00
N SER A 1032 16.16 8.56 -29.03
CA SER A 1032 16.27 9.36 -30.25
C SER A 1032 17.26 10.51 -30.09
N ASN A 1033 17.69 11.09 -31.21
CA ASN A 1033 18.47 12.32 -31.23
C ASN A 1033 17.66 13.50 -30.60
N LEU A 1034 18.35 14.37 -29.86
CA LEU A 1034 17.85 15.64 -29.29
C LEU A 1034 17.11 16.56 -30.28
N LYS A 1035 17.46 16.49 -31.57
CA LYS A 1035 16.91 17.32 -32.66
C LYS A 1035 15.88 16.60 -33.54
N SER A 1036 15.59 15.33 -33.29
CA SER A 1036 14.81 14.47 -34.20
C SER A 1036 13.35 14.93 -34.35
N HIS A 1037 12.94 15.22 -35.59
CA HIS A 1037 11.52 15.48 -35.94
C HIS A 1037 10.63 14.24 -35.76
N PHE A 1038 11.22 13.06 -35.56
CA PHE A 1038 10.51 11.79 -35.34
C PHE A 1038 10.26 11.48 -33.85
N HIS A 1039 10.95 12.15 -32.92
CA HIS A 1039 10.87 11.87 -31.47
C HIS A 1039 9.43 11.84 -30.94
N GLU A 1040 8.66 12.91 -31.18
CA GLU A 1040 7.30 13.04 -30.67
C GLU A 1040 6.35 12.00 -31.28
N ILE A 1041 6.47 11.68 -32.58
CA ILE A 1041 5.60 10.66 -33.20
C ILE A 1041 5.93 9.24 -32.74
N SER A 1042 7.21 8.90 -32.55
CA SER A 1042 7.60 7.61 -31.98
C SER A 1042 7.08 7.47 -30.55
N LYS A 1043 7.21 8.52 -29.74
CA LYS A 1043 6.69 8.56 -28.37
C LYS A 1043 5.17 8.43 -28.33
N ILE A 1044 4.45 9.16 -29.18
CA ILE A 1044 2.99 9.09 -29.28
C ILE A 1044 2.55 7.70 -29.76
N ALA A 1045 3.20 7.12 -30.78
CA ALA A 1045 2.87 5.79 -31.30
C ALA A 1045 3.03 4.70 -30.24
N VAL A 1046 4.17 4.66 -29.56
CA VAL A 1046 4.45 3.66 -28.50
C VAL A 1046 3.49 3.83 -27.33
N THR A 1047 3.24 5.07 -26.88
CA THR A 1047 2.25 5.34 -25.82
C THR A 1047 0.84 4.90 -26.23
N ILE A 1048 0.45 5.07 -27.50
CA ILE A 1048 -0.83 4.58 -28.02
C ILE A 1048 -0.87 3.05 -28.05
N TYR A 1049 0.23 2.38 -28.42
CA TYR A 1049 0.29 0.92 -28.46
C TYR A 1049 0.14 0.28 -27.08
N GLU A 1050 0.74 0.83 -26.02
CA GLU A 1050 0.52 0.33 -24.65
C GLU A 1050 -0.85 0.71 -24.08
N ALA A 1051 -1.30 1.93 -24.36
CA ALA A 1051 -2.63 2.36 -23.94
C ALA A 1051 -3.73 1.58 -24.67
N ALA A 1052 -3.49 1.03 -25.86
CA ALA A 1052 -4.50 0.38 -26.67
C ALA A 1052 -5.06 -0.92 -26.04
N PRO A 1053 -4.27 -1.90 -25.54
CA PRO A 1053 -4.79 -3.03 -24.77
C PRO A 1053 -5.57 -2.60 -23.52
N ILE A 1054 -5.14 -1.54 -22.83
CA ILE A 1054 -5.81 -1.04 -21.62
C ILE A 1054 -7.13 -0.36 -22.00
N LEU A 1055 -7.16 0.52 -23.00
CA LEU A 1055 -8.38 1.11 -23.55
C LEU A 1055 -9.27 0.06 -24.21
N PHE A 1056 -8.73 -1.01 -24.79
CA PHE A 1056 -9.53 -2.09 -25.36
C PHE A 1056 -10.10 -2.98 -24.26
N LEU A 1057 -9.40 -3.25 -23.17
CA LEU A 1057 -9.97 -3.89 -21.97
C LEU A 1057 -10.95 -2.98 -21.22
N LEU A 1058 -10.80 -1.66 -21.30
CA LEU A 1058 -11.73 -0.69 -20.72
C LEU A 1058 -12.95 -0.48 -21.63
N LEU A 1059 -12.79 -0.46 -22.96
CA LEU A 1059 -13.88 -0.44 -23.95
C LEU A 1059 -14.60 -1.78 -24.02
N PHE A 1060 -13.90 -2.91 -24.08
CA PHE A 1060 -14.48 -4.25 -23.95
C PHE A 1060 -15.05 -4.45 -22.54
N GLY A 1061 -14.44 -3.87 -21.52
CA GLY A 1061 -15.02 -3.71 -20.19
C GLY A 1061 -16.36 -2.99 -20.24
N MET A 1062 -16.41 -1.82 -20.92
CA MET A 1062 -17.58 -0.99 -21.28
C MET A 1062 -18.39 -1.51 -22.49
N ILE A 1063 -18.16 -2.74 -23.00
CA ILE A 1063 -18.92 -3.34 -24.11
C ILE A 1063 -19.44 -4.73 -23.74
N ILE A 1064 -18.72 -5.53 -22.96
CA ILE A 1064 -19.33 -6.40 -21.94
C ILE A 1064 -20.23 -5.54 -21.07
N SER A 1065 -19.81 -4.34 -20.74
CA SER A 1065 -20.64 -3.33 -20.11
C SER A 1065 -21.16 -2.24 -21.07
N LEU A 1066 -21.42 -2.68 -22.30
CA LEU A 1066 -22.55 -2.34 -23.17
C LEU A 1066 -23.21 -3.65 -23.72
N ILE A 1067 -23.15 -4.78 -22.93
CA ILE A 1067 -23.95 -6.03 -23.09
C ILE A 1067 -24.58 -6.62 -21.77
N ILE A 1068 -23.93 -6.63 -20.60
CA ILE A 1068 -24.37 -7.34 -19.35
C ILE A 1068 -25.38 -6.55 -18.54
N PHE A 1069 -25.29 -5.21 -18.52
CA PHE A 1069 -26.51 -4.44 -18.26
C PHE A 1069 -27.46 -4.60 -19.50
N GLY A 1070 -27.64 -5.76 -20.15
CA GLY A 1070 -28.54 -5.92 -21.30
C GLY A 1070 -29.99 -6.22 -20.91
N ILE A 1071 -30.19 -6.59 -19.64
CA ILE A 1071 -31.28 -7.41 -19.13
C ILE A 1071 -32.07 -6.89 -17.87
N GLU A 1072 -31.86 -5.77 -17.15
CA GLU A 1072 -32.83 -5.03 -16.25
C GLU A 1072 -33.38 -3.65 -16.74
N GLN A 1073 -33.06 -3.08 -17.90
CA GLN A 1073 -34.17 -2.68 -18.87
C GLN A 1073 -35.17 -4.53 -21.07
N LEU A 1074 -35.92 -5.71 -20.92
CA LEU A 1074 -35.63 -7.17 -20.90
C LEU A 1074 -35.96 -7.92 -19.56
N VAL A 1075 -35.69 -7.34 -18.39
CA VAL A 1075 -36.04 -7.65 -16.96
C VAL A 1075 -36.17 -6.44 -15.88
N PHE A 1076 -36.22 -5.07 -16.07
CA PHE A 1076 -37.05 -4.02 -15.25
C PHE A 1076 -38.24 -3.10 -15.81
N TYR A 1077 -39.50 -3.62 -15.81
CA TYR A 1077 -40.85 -3.21 -16.32
C TYR A 1077 -42.04 -4.19 -15.95
N THR A 1078 -41.85 -5.29 -15.18
CA THR A 1078 -42.78 -6.43 -14.92
C THR A 1078 -43.23 -7.05 -13.59
N MET A 1079 -42.43 -7.53 -12.62
CA MET A 1079 -43.00 -8.06 -11.37
C MET A 1079 -43.88 -6.99 -10.71
N HIS A 1080 -43.57 -5.71 -10.97
CA HIS A 1080 -44.37 -4.56 -10.59
C HIS A 1080 -45.54 -4.23 -11.58
N SER A 1081 -45.54 -4.74 -12.82
CA SER A 1081 -46.79 -4.97 -13.60
C SER A 1081 -47.72 -6.00 -12.93
N LYS A 1082 -47.17 -7.04 -12.30
CA LYS A 1082 -47.93 -7.94 -11.40
C LYS A 1082 -48.35 -7.23 -10.10
N ARG A 1083 -47.48 -6.43 -9.48
CA ARG A 1083 -47.66 -5.82 -8.15
C ARG A 1083 -48.71 -4.69 -8.10
N VAL A 1084 -48.83 -3.87 -9.15
CA VAL A 1084 -49.79 -2.74 -9.21
C VAL A 1084 -51.26 -3.20 -9.11
N ARG A 1085 -51.59 -4.46 -9.44
CA ARG A 1085 -52.97 -4.94 -9.42
C ARG A 1085 -53.53 -5.23 -8.00
N GLY A 1086 -52.67 -5.43 -7.00
CA GLY A 1086 -53.12 -5.77 -5.63
C GLY A 1086 -53.50 -4.56 -4.76
N ILE A 1087 -52.76 -3.45 -4.86
CA ILE A 1087 -52.85 -2.32 -3.92
C ILE A 1087 -54.19 -1.56 -4.03
N LYS A 1088 -54.85 -1.62 -5.19
CA LYS A 1088 -56.09 -0.88 -5.45
C LYS A 1088 -57.30 -1.31 -4.61
N ASN A 1089 -57.26 -2.50 -3.99
CA ASN A 1089 -58.36 -2.99 -3.15
C ASN A 1089 -58.26 -2.54 -1.68
N HIS A 1090 -57.07 -2.17 -1.19
CA HIS A 1090 -56.85 -1.95 0.25
C HIS A 1090 -57.18 -0.52 0.71
N MET A 1091 -56.94 0.49 -0.13
CA MET A 1091 -57.06 1.91 0.24
C MET A 1091 -58.51 2.44 0.35
N LYS A 1092 -59.54 1.59 0.23
CA LYS A 1092 -60.95 2.03 0.18
C LYS A 1092 -61.63 2.12 1.56
N ASN A 1093 -60.96 1.69 2.63
CA ASN A 1093 -61.59 1.52 3.95
C ASN A 1093 -61.18 2.53 5.02
N GLU A 1094 -60.05 3.24 4.89
CA GLU A 1094 -59.43 3.96 6.04
C GLU A 1094 -59.63 5.49 6.03
N THR A 1095 -59.86 6.13 4.88
CA THR A 1095 -60.02 7.60 4.79
C THR A 1095 -61.45 8.07 5.03
N LYS A 1096 -61.98 7.78 6.23
CA LYS A 1096 -63.32 8.21 6.67
C LYS A 1096 -63.35 8.88 8.06
N ASP A 1097 -62.31 9.63 8.42
CA ASP A 1097 -62.36 10.50 9.60
C ASP A 1097 -61.53 11.79 9.44
N LYS A 1098 -62.00 12.86 10.10
CA LYS A 1098 -61.43 14.21 10.33
C LYS A 1098 -60.75 15.00 9.18
N THR A 1099 -61.54 15.97 8.71
CA THR A 1099 -61.19 17.35 8.27
C THR A 1099 -60.20 18.09 9.21
N LEU A 1100 -59.54 19.22 8.87
CA LEU A 1100 -60.08 20.47 8.31
C LEU A 1100 -58.97 21.47 7.82
N SER A 1101 -59.32 22.44 6.95
CA SER A 1101 -58.59 23.70 6.57
C SER A 1101 -57.20 23.57 5.90
N LYS A 1102 -56.97 24.03 4.65
CA LYS A 1102 -56.92 25.41 4.07
C LYS A 1102 -55.58 26.14 4.29
N ASP A 1103 -55.00 26.90 3.35
CA ASP A 1103 -55.43 27.27 1.97
C ASP A 1103 -54.24 27.43 0.96
N LYS A 1104 -54.52 27.80 -0.29
CA LYS A 1104 -53.67 27.61 -1.51
C LYS A 1104 -52.70 28.76 -1.89
N SER A 1105 -51.65 28.44 -2.68
CA SER A 1105 -51.37 28.98 -4.04
C SER A 1105 -50.00 28.50 -4.59
N THR A 1106 -49.84 27.54 -5.52
CA THR A 1106 -50.07 27.51 -6.99
C THR A 1106 -49.38 28.57 -7.87
N LEU A 1107 -48.34 28.16 -8.62
CA LEU A 1107 -48.27 28.29 -10.11
C LEU A 1107 -47.18 27.35 -10.70
N ILE A 1108 -47.28 26.95 -11.98
CA ILE A 1108 -46.39 25.97 -12.66
C ILE A 1108 -46.21 26.31 -14.19
N PRO A 1109 -45.62 25.48 -15.11
CA PRO A 1109 -44.57 25.89 -16.08
C PRO A 1109 -45.10 26.02 -17.56
N PRO A 1110 -44.24 26.03 -18.62
CA PRO A 1110 -43.91 24.79 -19.38
C PRO A 1110 -42.49 24.74 -20.04
N LYS A 1111 -41.85 23.58 -20.33
CA LYS A 1111 -41.77 22.74 -21.60
C LYS A 1111 -41.20 23.47 -22.86
N ALA A 1112 -40.57 22.83 -23.88
CA ALA A 1112 -40.42 21.41 -24.30
C ALA A 1112 -39.17 21.22 -25.24
N SER A 1113 -38.48 20.07 -25.36
CA SER A 1113 -38.64 18.95 -26.35
C SER A 1113 -38.71 19.37 -27.85
N ASN A 1114 -38.00 18.81 -28.85
CA ASN A 1114 -37.92 17.39 -29.33
C ASN A 1114 -37.07 17.27 -30.63
N LEU A 1115 -36.41 16.11 -30.87
CA LEU A 1115 -36.13 15.39 -32.16
C LEU A 1115 -35.07 14.28 -31.91
N PHE A 1116 -35.17 13.03 -32.42
CA PHE A 1116 -35.77 12.55 -33.68
C PHE A 1116 -36.21 11.07 -33.61
N ARG A 1117 -37.23 10.61 -34.38
CA ARG A 1117 -37.45 9.14 -34.58
C ARG A 1117 -38.03 8.69 -35.94
N LYS A 1118 -37.18 8.42 -36.94
CA LYS A 1118 -37.48 7.57 -38.13
C LYS A 1118 -36.25 6.69 -38.47
N ILE A 1119 -36.43 5.37 -38.67
CA ILE A 1119 -36.45 4.63 -39.96
C ILE A 1119 -35.08 4.70 -40.67
N LEU A 1120 -34.18 3.71 -40.72
CA LEU A 1120 -34.17 2.22 -40.60
C LEU A 1120 -34.35 1.44 -41.92
N MET A 1121 -33.28 0.73 -42.34
CA MET A 1121 -33.11 -0.14 -43.53
C MET A 1121 -33.09 0.64 -44.87
N THR A 1122 -32.23 0.30 -45.86
CA THR A 1122 -32.03 -1.04 -46.47
C THR A 1122 -30.58 -1.51 -46.72
N LYS A 1123 -30.46 -2.84 -46.80
CA LYS A 1123 -29.36 -3.69 -47.31
C LYS A 1123 -28.46 -3.05 -48.40
N ARG A 1124 -27.15 -3.32 -48.35
CA ARG A 1124 -26.59 -4.56 -48.92
C ARG A 1124 -25.56 -5.17 -47.99
#